data_AF-A0A7S4UC93-F1
#
_entry.id   AF-A0A7S4UC93-F1
#
_cell.length_a   1.000
_cell.length_b   1.000
_cell.length_c   1.000
_cell.angle_alpha   90.00
_cell.angle_beta   90.00
_cell.angle_gamma   90.00
#
_symmetry.space_group_name_H-M   'P 1'
#
loop_
_entity.id
_entity.type
_entity.pdbx_description
1 polymer ?
#
loop_
_entity_poly.entity_id
_entity_poly.type
_entity_poly.pdbx_seq_one_letter_code
_entity_poly.pdbx_strand_id
1 'polypeptide(L)'
;MAYTTEQVDELIRTLEKGAERQIATAHSAVKGVAAERDLLSSAESARDLLVKAVKGEKETLNSVFGAGDCEKIGRLRYLLDTVQLSDMHVKDQRWKHLREAVDTIEQVLKDLGTFKPWVPPTVQAPERLAYKGLRRRLSPGRRMNLKPEMDGGDGATFEVSPPLPAALELSAATGAITGRLQPGQLIDEATYVVTARNEAGETSVELVFSVKDTPPASLAYPNVRAEILAGEKVRWEPAIEGGLPTSWSVEPALPSGLVLDGTTGVIQGAVPGGVEVMVYKVAAANSGGQAEASVEFGVRAAAPRSPVYPCPEEGAVYALGGSLELVPEVTPGCTFSISPQLPAGLRIDEDTGVISGTPSEPTARTAYEVRARNAGGEARATISFEVRQMPPSSLAYPEMTERLYAGYAVSLAPEVEGAPSSWTVEPTLPAGLSLDAATGAISGAPSEVVASGTWTVTASNPAGETSCELKFSVDVAPPSTLSFPAVEQEMALLVPMTLTPSVQGQVEEYSVFPDLPAGLRLDPQTGVISGSPTEVAGEATYEVTAKNSSGSSTVALTFAVKRTPPKSLKYPLLSPQLMVGRAVEAMPDVSGSVQKFSVQPPLPAGLEIDEEDGTITGSPETEAAEAKYVVTASNEAGETSEEITFAVLLPPPSDLSYPLASSTYAVGGPVLIEPEIKTAHGCSYSVEPPLPEGIELDPKTGVVSGEPAATCDEATYNITARNSAGSSEAQLVFQVVETLDSDQVAGSINKDFAAKIEAVEDIAELLPEPSKTHQYGDWMIWMVHRAHLNDPSLVDFNFNNMHMPEPHIESRIAPKLMKAMETNTYIKTLSLVNSNLMKVQGMELATALQENKTLQILNLDSNNLDSLAVQKIASAIRENKGSKLEHLRLAQQKGQGGISFGRPTEEAIGLLMEKNESIIKLGFECNDAHWRNIIDRALLRNNDFARKKRRRSTLSPEEEVVPEEKALSRLVLQQPPSVSVSEVFNEDAHPNNVVFRSFVSNQKRLPTMSQLQNYARNSGTSLKYSTVAPLIKECRSRLLDAAVNKEVIVADIFEVDSAGDLRNWSENNGNWALDIWSPDGKRYAYKTNKEPAFLVSDAWAAWLQDGA
;
A
#
# COMPACT_ATOMS: atom_id res chain seq x y z
N MET A 1 -118.04 -70.87 -31.80
CA MET A 1 -117.41 -71.60 -30.69
C MET A 1 -118.34 -71.48 -29.49
N ALA A 2 -118.87 -72.60 -29.00
CA ALA A 2 -119.86 -72.65 -27.92
C ALA A 2 -119.22 -72.41 -26.54
N TYR A 3 -119.97 -71.84 -25.58
CA TYR A 3 -119.58 -71.67 -24.17
C TYR A 3 -119.97 -72.93 -23.37
N THR A 4 -119.26 -73.23 -22.27
CA THR A 4 -119.51 -74.43 -21.44
C THR A 4 -120.03 -74.10 -20.04
N THR A 5 -120.59 -75.10 -19.34
CA THR A 5 -121.09 -74.95 -17.97
C THR A 5 -119.97 -74.58 -16.99
N GLU A 6 -118.79 -75.19 -17.13
CA GLU A 6 -117.65 -74.89 -16.26
C GLU A 6 -117.17 -73.44 -16.44
N GLN A 7 -117.24 -72.89 -17.65
CA GLN A 7 -116.90 -71.49 -17.90
C GLN A 7 -117.86 -70.52 -17.20
N VAL A 8 -119.14 -70.88 -17.12
CA VAL A 8 -120.15 -70.08 -16.41
C VAL A 8 -119.97 -70.19 -14.89
N ASP A 9 -119.73 -71.40 -14.37
CA ASP A 9 -119.53 -71.60 -12.92
C ASP A 9 -118.26 -70.93 -12.41
N GLU A 10 -117.19 -70.96 -13.20
CA GLU A 10 -115.95 -70.26 -12.85
C GLU A 10 -116.14 -68.73 -12.88
N LEU A 11 -116.94 -68.21 -13.82
CA LEU A 11 -117.31 -66.79 -13.84
C LEU A 11 -118.14 -66.37 -12.63
N ILE A 12 -119.10 -67.20 -12.21
CA ILE A 12 -119.93 -66.91 -11.02
C ILE A 12 -119.05 -66.92 -9.77
N ARG A 13 -118.15 -67.90 -9.61
CA ARG A 13 -117.21 -67.92 -8.48
C ARG A 13 -116.26 -66.74 -8.46
N THR A 14 -115.77 -66.30 -9.63
CA THR A 14 -114.90 -65.12 -9.69
C THR A 14 -115.67 -63.83 -9.36
N LEU A 15 -116.92 -63.72 -9.79
CA LEU A 15 -117.82 -62.63 -9.38
C LEU A 15 -118.09 -62.63 -7.88
N GLU A 16 -118.43 -63.79 -7.29
CA GLU A 16 -118.68 -63.94 -5.84
C GLU A 16 -117.46 -63.60 -5.01
N LYS A 17 -116.29 -64.11 -5.39
CA LYS A 17 -115.03 -63.78 -4.73
C LYS A 17 -114.64 -62.31 -4.88
N GLY A 18 -114.95 -61.71 -6.04
CA GLY A 18 -114.80 -60.29 -6.27
C GLY A 18 -115.71 -59.46 -5.35
N ALA A 19 -116.97 -59.89 -5.22
CA ALA A 19 -117.96 -59.26 -4.33
C ALA A 19 -117.56 -59.37 -2.86
N GLU A 20 -117.15 -60.54 -2.37
CA GLU A 20 -116.67 -60.73 -1.00
C GLU A 20 -115.45 -59.85 -0.70
N ARG A 21 -114.51 -59.75 -1.65
CA ARG A 21 -113.35 -58.86 -1.51
C ARG A 21 -113.76 -57.39 -1.48
N GLN A 22 -114.68 -56.98 -2.35
CA GLN A 22 -115.20 -55.62 -2.35
C GLN A 22 -115.89 -55.29 -1.03
N ILE A 23 -116.72 -56.19 -0.48
CA ILE A 23 -117.39 -56.03 0.81
C ILE A 23 -116.37 -56.00 1.96
N ALA A 24 -115.40 -56.93 1.99
CA ALA A 24 -114.38 -56.99 3.03
C ALA A 24 -113.44 -55.78 3.02
N THR A 25 -113.23 -55.15 1.85
CA THR A 25 -112.34 -53.99 1.69
C THR A 25 -113.09 -52.66 1.57
N ALA A 26 -114.42 -52.66 1.73
CA ALA A 26 -115.28 -51.49 1.55
C ALA A 26 -114.94 -50.30 2.46
N HIS A 27 -114.32 -50.56 3.63
CA HIS A 27 -113.86 -49.55 4.56
C HIS A 27 -112.53 -48.88 4.16
N SER A 28 -111.85 -49.36 3.11
CA SER A 28 -110.56 -48.83 2.65
C SER A 28 -110.71 -47.95 1.41
N ALA A 29 -110.36 -46.66 1.53
CA ALA A 29 -110.49 -45.69 0.44
C ALA A 29 -109.65 -46.01 -0.81
N VAL A 30 -108.51 -46.70 -0.67
CA VAL A 30 -107.63 -47.04 -1.80
C VAL A 30 -107.83 -48.48 -2.25
N LYS A 31 -107.94 -49.44 -1.31
CA LYS A 31 -108.08 -50.86 -1.67
C LYS A 31 -109.51 -51.21 -2.09
N GLY A 32 -110.52 -50.54 -1.55
CA GLY A 32 -111.93 -50.73 -1.93
C GLY A 32 -112.18 -50.29 -3.38
N VAL A 33 -111.64 -49.14 -3.80
CA VAL A 33 -111.75 -48.67 -5.20
C VAL A 33 -111.01 -49.60 -6.16
N ALA A 34 -109.86 -50.16 -5.76
CA ALA A 34 -109.15 -51.15 -6.56
C ALA A 34 -109.93 -52.47 -6.68
N ALA A 35 -110.45 -53.00 -5.57
CA ALA A 35 -111.27 -54.21 -5.57
C ALA A 35 -112.57 -54.04 -6.37
N GLU A 36 -113.17 -52.85 -6.32
CA GLU A 36 -114.35 -52.51 -7.12
C GLU A 36 -114.05 -52.46 -8.62
N ARG A 37 -112.90 -51.86 -9.01
CA ARG A 37 -112.44 -51.89 -10.41
C ARG A 37 -112.22 -53.32 -10.92
N ASP A 38 -111.64 -54.18 -10.10
CA ASP A 38 -111.40 -55.58 -10.44
C ASP A 38 -112.72 -56.37 -10.54
N LEU A 39 -113.69 -56.07 -9.68
CA LEU A 39 -115.05 -56.61 -9.75
C LEU A 39 -115.75 -56.19 -11.05
N LEU A 40 -115.63 -54.92 -11.46
CA LEU A 40 -116.20 -54.43 -12.72
C LEU A 40 -115.53 -55.06 -13.95
N SER A 41 -114.22 -55.32 -13.89
CA SER A 41 -113.51 -56.08 -14.94
C SER A 41 -114.02 -57.52 -15.04
N SER A 42 -114.34 -58.14 -13.91
CA SER A 42 -114.94 -59.49 -13.87
C SER A 42 -116.38 -59.46 -14.39
N ALA A 43 -117.14 -58.42 -14.06
CA ALA A 43 -118.50 -58.19 -14.55
C ALA A 43 -118.55 -57.99 -16.07
N GLU A 44 -117.56 -57.31 -16.65
CA GLU A 44 -117.41 -57.17 -18.11
C GLU A 44 -117.20 -58.51 -18.80
N SER A 45 -116.33 -59.35 -18.23
CA SER A 45 -116.07 -60.70 -18.75
C SER A 45 -117.31 -61.58 -18.68
N ALA A 46 -118.06 -61.49 -17.58
CA ALA A 46 -119.34 -62.19 -17.43
C ALA A 46 -120.38 -61.68 -18.42
N ARG A 47 -120.51 -60.35 -18.60
CA ARG A 47 -121.44 -59.74 -19.58
C ARG A 47 -121.15 -60.24 -20.98
N ASP A 48 -119.88 -60.21 -21.42
CA ASP A 48 -119.52 -60.60 -22.78
C ASP A 48 -119.80 -62.07 -23.05
N LEU A 49 -119.63 -62.94 -22.05
CA LEU A 49 -120.01 -64.34 -22.16
C LEU A 49 -121.53 -64.50 -22.19
N LEU A 50 -122.29 -63.81 -21.34
CA LEU A 50 -123.75 -63.87 -21.32
C LEU A 50 -124.37 -63.30 -22.60
N VAL A 51 -123.83 -62.23 -23.17
CA VAL A 51 -124.26 -61.69 -24.48
C VAL A 51 -123.95 -62.64 -25.62
N LYS A 52 -122.79 -63.34 -25.57
CA LYS A 52 -122.50 -64.44 -26.49
C LYS A 52 -123.47 -65.59 -26.32
N ALA A 53 -123.87 -65.90 -25.09
CA ALA A 53 -124.87 -66.93 -24.80
C ALA A 53 -126.23 -66.58 -25.39
N VAL A 54 -126.67 -65.33 -25.24
CA VAL A 54 -127.92 -64.82 -25.81
C VAL A 54 -127.93 -64.89 -27.36
N LYS A 55 -126.79 -64.71 -28.02
CA LYS A 55 -126.64 -64.80 -29.49
C LYS A 55 -126.47 -66.24 -30.02
N GLY A 56 -126.25 -67.22 -29.14
CA GLY A 56 -126.02 -68.62 -29.48
C GLY A 56 -127.29 -69.42 -29.74
N GLU A 57 -127.16 -70.75 -29.80
CA GLU A 57 -128.30 -71.66 -29.92
C GLU A 57 -129.07 -71.77 -28.60
N LYS A 58 -130.41 -71.72 -28.66
CA LYS A 58 -131.28 -71.73 -27.46
C LYS A 58 -131.15 -73.01 -26.62
N GLU A 59 -130.83 -74.14 -27.25
CA GLU A 59 -130.67 -75.43 -26.56
C GLU A 59 -129.47 -75.44 -25.62
N THR A 60 -128.33 -74.88 -26.05
CA THR A 60 -127.11 -74.78 -25.24
C THR A 60 -127.28 -73.80 -24.08
N LEU A 61 -128.07 -72.74 -24.26
CA LEU A 61 -128.42 -71.82 -23.17
C LEU A 61 -129.27 -72.50 -22.10
N ASN A 62 -130.26 -73.30 -22.50
CA ASN A 62 -131.11 -74.03 -21.57
C ASN A 62 -130.33 -75.12 -20.81
N SER A 63 -129.40 -75.84 -21.46
CA SER A 63 -128.62 -76.88 -20.78
C SER A 63 -127.69 -76.32 -19.70
N VAL A 64 -127.15 -75.11 -19.90
CA VAL A 64 -126.19 -74.51 -18.96
C VAL A 64 -126.90 -73.79 -17.80
N PHE A 65 -127.91 -72.98 -18.11
CA PHE A 65 -128.57 -72.10 -17.14
C PHE A 65 -129.88 -72.68 -16.56
N GLY A 66 -130.54 -73.60 -17.27
CA GLY A 66 -131.78 -74.24 -16.83
C GLY A 66 -131.58 -75.55 -16.05
N ALA A 67 -130.40 -76.18 -16.11
CA ALA A 67 -130.11 -77.42 -15.38
C ALA A 67 -130.01 -77.16 -13.85
N GLY A 68 -130.97 -77.71 -13.09
CA GLY A 68 -130.95 -77.73 -11.62
C GLY A 68 -131.44 -76.43 -10.96
N ASP A 69 -132.76 -76.20 -10.99
CA ASP A 69 -133.48 -75.14 -10.25
C ASP A 69 -133.03 -73.69 -10.51
N CYS A 70 -132.42 -73.42 -11.68
CA CYS A 70 -131.95 -72.10 -12.08
C CYS A 70 -131.00 -71.44 -11.05
N GLU A 71 -130.28 -72.24 -10.25
CA GLU A 71 -129.41 -71.78 -9.17
C GLU A 71 -128.39 -70.74 -9.65
N LYS A 72 -127.81 -70.94 -10.84
CA LYS A 72 -126.79 -70.04 -11.41
C LYS A 72 -127.33 -68.62 -11.65
N ILE A 73 -128.55 -68.51 -12.18
CA ILE A 73 -129.21 -67.22 -12.39
C ILE A 73 -129.67 -66.63 -11.06
N GLY A 74 -130.19 -67.47 -10.14
CA GLY A 74 -130.59 -67.03 -8.79
C GLY A 74 -129.42 -66.45 -7.98
N ARG A 75 -128.24 -67.06 -8.05
CA ARG A 75 -127.02 -66.58 -7.39
C ARG A 75 -126.50 -65.29 -8.00
N LEU A 76 -126.47 -65.20 -9.32
CA LEU A 76 -126.12 -63.95 -10.01
C LEU A 76 -127.07 -62.81 -9.62
N ARG A 77 -128.38 -63.10 -9.50
CA ARG A 77 -129.37 -62.11 -9.05
C ARG A 77 -129.13 -61.67 -7.61
N TYR A 78 -128.94 -62.62 -6.69
CA TYR A 78 -128.64 -62.32 -5.30
C TYR A 78 -127.38 -61.46 -5.15
N LEU A 79 -126.32 -61.76 -5.92
CA LEU A 79 -125.09 -60.97 -5.92
C LEU A 79 -125.32 -59.55 -6.45
N LEU A 80 -126.05 -59.41 -7.55
CA LEU A 80 -126.35 -58.11 -8.16
C LEU A 80 -127.20 -57.21 -7.26
N ASP A 81 -127.97 -57.78 -6.33
CA ASP A 81 -128.80 -57.04 -5.38
C ASP A 81 -128.09 -56.77 -4.04
N THR A 82 -127.10 -57.61 -3.66
CA THR A 82 -126.35 -57.48 -2.40
C THR A 82 -125.14 -56.54 -2.49
N VAL A 83 -124.46 -56.51 -3.64
CA VAL A 83 -123.27 -55.65 -3.80
C VAL A 83 -123.68 -54.20 -4.02
N GLN A 84 -123.23 -53.32 -3.12
CA GLN A 84 -123.35 -51.87 -3.28
C GLN A 84 -122.03 -51.27 -3.77
N LEU A 85 -122.07 -50.75 -4.99
CA LEU A 85 -120.96 -50.01 -5.60
C LEU A 85 -120.86 -48.60 -5.00
N SER A 86 -119.65 -48.07 -4.91
CA SER A 86 -119.35 -46.72 -4.46
C SER A 86 -119.88 -45.66 -5.42
N ASP A 87 -119.99 -44.41 -4.95
CA ASP A 87 -120.45 -43.27 -5.76
C ASP A 87 -119.68 -43.09 -7.08
N MET A 88 -118.42 -43.55 -7.14
CA MET A 88 -117.57 -43.45 -8.32
C MET A 88 -118.02 -44.40 -9.45
N HIS A 89 -118.44 -45.62 -9.10
CA HIS A 89 -118.73 -46.69 -10.07
C HIS A 89 -120.21 -47.11 -10.13
N VAL A 90 -121.06 -46.56 -9.29
CA VAL A 90 -122.51 -46.85 -9.27
C VAL A 90 -123.21 -46.60 -10.62
N LYS A 91 -122.64 -45.72 -11.47
CA LYS A 91 -123.13 -45.42 -12.83
C LYS A 91 -122.37 -46.14 -13.96
N ASP A 92 -121.47 -47.08 -13.65
CA ASP A 92 -120.72 -47.81 -14.68
C ASP A 92 -121.67 -48.70 -15.51
N GLN A 93 -121.64 -48.51 -16.83
CA GLN A 93 -122.51 -49.21 -17.77
C GLN A 93 -122.28 -50.72 -17.76
N ARG A 94 -121.10 -51.20 -17.38
CA ARG A 94 -120.77 -52.63 -17.37
C ARG A 94 -121.63 -53.42 -16.40
N TRP A 95 -121.87 -52.88 -15.20
CA TRP A 95 -122.73 -53.52 -14.20
C TRP A 95 -124.20 -53.53 -14.62
N LYS A 96 -124.65 -52.42 -15.23
CA LYS A 96 -126.01 -52.31 -15.79
C LYS A 96 -126.23 -53.28 -16.95
N HIS A 97 -125.31 -53.35 -17.92
CA HIS A 97 -125.42 -54.26 -19.06
C HIS A 97 -125.33 -55.74 -18.64
N LEU A 98 -124.58 -56.05 -17.58
CA LEU A 98 -124.57 -57.40 -17.01
C LEU A 98 -125.95 -57.77 -16.47
N ARG A 99 -126.60 -56.86 -15.73
CA ARG A 99 -127.98 -57.04 -15.24
C ARG A 99 -128.97 -57.25 -16.40
N GLU A 100 -128.89 -56.44 -17.44
CA GLU A 100 -129.73 -56.58 -18.65
C GLU A 100 -129.50 -57.92 -19.37
N ALA A 101 -128.27 -58.42 -19.42
CA ALA A 101 -127.96 -59.74 -20.00
C ALA A 101 -128.55 -60.88 -19.17
N VAL A 102 -128.49 -60.80 -17.83
CA VAL A 102 -129.13 -61.75 -16.92
C VAL A 102 -130.65 -61.73 -17.08
N ASP A 103 -131.26 -60.54 -17.14
CA ASP A 103 -132.71 -60.39 -17.35
C ASP A 103 -133.13 -60.99 -18.72
N THR A 104 -132.31 -60.83 -19.76
CA THR A 104 -132.58 -61.40 -21.09
C THR A 104 -132.54 -62.93 -21.08
N ILE A 105 -131.54 -63.53 -20.42
CA ILE A 105 -131.43 -64.98 -20.26
C ILE A 105 -132.59 -65.53 -19.44
N GLU A 106 -132.96 -64.85 -18.35
CA GLU A 106 -134.13 -65.17 -17.54
C GLU A 106 -135.41 -65.16 -18.39
N GLN A 107 -135.58 -64.15 -19.25
CA GLN A 107 -136.73 -64.10 -20.16
C GLN A 107 -136.71 -65.23 -21.19
N VAL A 108 -135.56 -65.59 -21.76
CA VAL A 108 -135.43 -66.73 -22.69
C VAL A 108 -135.76 -68.05 -21.98
N LEU A 109 -135.34 -68.24 -20.73
CA LEU A 109 -135.68 -69.43 -19.94
C LEU A 109 -137.16 -69.48 -19.55
N LYS A 110 -137.78 -68.31 -19.29
CA LYS A 110 -139.23 -68.20 -19.10
C LYS A 110 -139.99 -68.54 -20.38
N ASP A 111 -139.55 -68.05 -21.54
CA ASP A 111 -140.15 -68.33 -22.85
C ASP A 111 -140.03 -69.82 -23.24
N LEU A 112 -138.96 -70.50 -22.79
CA LEU A 112 -138.76 -71.95 -22.94
C LEU A 112 -139.49 -72.79 -21.87
N GLY A 113 -140.06 -72.16 -20.84
CA GLY A 113 -140.82 -72.82 -19.78
C GLY A 113 -139.98 -73.53 -18.70
N THR A 114 -138.68 -73.29 -18.62
CA THR A 114 -137.76 -74.02 -17.72
C THR A 114 -137.33 -73.25 -16.47
N PHE A 115 -137.82 -72.02 -16.27
CA PHE A 115 -137.41 -71.15 -15.15
C PHE A 115 -138.03 -71.50 -13.78
N LYS A 116 -137.24 -71.47 -12.68
CA LYS A 116 -137.69 -71.59 -11.27
C LYS A 116 -136.99 -70.58 -10.33
N PRO A 117 -137.70 -69.97 -9.34
CA PRO A 117 -137.11 -69.05 -8.34
C PRO A 117 -136.47 -69.76 -7.11
N TRP A 118 -135.41 -69.17 -6.52
CA TRP A 118 -134.53 -69.76 -5.48
C TRP A 118 -134.56 -69.03 -4.09
N VAL A 119 -134.34 -69.71 -2.93
CA VAL A 119 -134.47 -69.17 -1.51
C VAL A 119 -133.39 -69.75 -0.51
N PRO A 120 -132.86 -68.98 0.51
CA PRO A 120 -131.84 -69.42 1.52
C PRO A 120 -132.33 -69.74 3.00
N PRO A 121 -131.55 -70.43 3.91
CA PRO A 121 -131.98 -70.90 5.28
C PRO A 121 -131.53 -70.08 6.57
N THR A 122 -132.14 -70.25 7.79
CA THR A 122 -132.09 -69.39 9.07
C THR A 122 -131.35 -69.92 10.38
N VAL A 123 -131.08 -69.07 11.43
CA VAL A 123 -129.94 -69.02 12.47
C VAL A 123 -130.23 -69.39 14.00
N GLN A 124 -129.19 -69.65 14.88
CA GLN A 124 -129.18 -70.12 16.33
C GLN A 124 -128.42 -69.22 17.42
N ALA A 125 -128.54 -69.51 18.75
CA ALA A 125 -128.00 -68.75 19.93
C ALA A 125 -126.51 -69.06 20.36
N PRO A 126 -125.79 -68.20 21.14
CA PRO A 126 -124.38 -68.35 21.52
C PRO A 126 -124.18 -69.14 22.81
N GLU A 127 -123.35 -70.18 22.78
CA GLU A 127 -123.23 -71.15 23.89
C GLU A 127 -121.89 -71.06 24.66
N ARG A 128 -120.79 -70.57 24.05
CA ARG A 128 -119.46 -70.56 24.69
C ARG A 128 -118.58 -69.39 24.22
N LEU A 129 -117.81 -68.76 25.13
CA LEU A 129 -116.85 -67.67 24.84
C LEU A 129 -115.47 -67.91 25.49
N ALA A 130 -114.36 -67.77 24.74
CA ALA A 130 -113.00 -67.84 25.28
C ALA A 130 -111.97 -66.98 24.52
N TYR A 131 -110.92 -66.51 25.20
CA TYR A 131 -109.73 -65.88 24.59
C TYR A 131 -108.47 -66.71 24.88
N LYS A 132 -107.77 -67.15 23.83
CA LYS A 132 -106.50 -67.89 23.95
C LYS A 132 -105.30 -66.96 23.67
N GLY A 133 -104.18 -67.20 24.36
CA GLY A 133 -102.88 -66.59 24.03
C GLY A 133 -102.37 -65.45 24.94
N LEU A 134 -103.08 -65.11 26.01
CA LEU A 134 -102.65 -64.08 26.97
C LEU A 134 -101.58 -64.61 27.95
N ARG A 135 -100.45 -63.90 28.10
CA ARG A 135 -99.38 -64.22 29.09
C ARG A 135 -99.51 -63.35 30.35
N ARG A 136 -99.24 -63.91 31.52
CA ARG A 136 -99.31 -63.21 32.82
C ARG A 136 -98.29 -62.07 33.01
N ARG A 137 -97.14 -62.10 32.32
CA ARG A 137 -96.11 -61.03 32.40
C ARG A 137 -95.66 -60.63 31.00
N LEU A 138 -95.69 -59.32 30.76
CA LEU A 138 -95.41 -58.68 29.48
C LEU A 138 -94.22 -57.70 29.67
N SER A 139 -93.68 -57.19 28.57
CA SER A 139 -92.61 -56.18 28.59
C SER A 139 -93.17 -54.86 28.07
N PRO A 140 -92.70 -53.70 28.57
CA PRO A 140 -93.18 -52.40 28.09
C PRO A 140 -93.04 -52.30 26.57
N GLY A 141 -94.03 -51.72 25.87
CA GLY A 141 -93.98 -51.57 24.42
C GLY A 141 -94.53 -52.75 23.58
N ARG A 142 -95.02 -53.84 24.18
CA ARG A 142 -95.55 -55.01 23.45
C ARG A 142 -96.96 -54.74 22.88
N ARG A 143 -97.20 -55.22 21.64
CA ARG A 143 -98.53 -55.20 20.98
C ARG A 143 -99.38 -56.41 21.38
N MET A 144 -100.67 -56.17 21.57
CA MET A 144 -101.72 -57.10 21.98
C MET A 144 -102.81 -57.18 20.90
N ASN A 145 -103.22 -58.39 20.54
CA ASN A 145 -104.35 -58.67 19.64
C ASN A 145 -104.94 -60.04 19.99
N LEU A 146 -106.04 -60.06 20.72
CA LEU A 146 -106.74 -61.26 21.17
C LEU A 146 -108.12 -61.29 20.53
N LYS A 147 -108.47 -62.41 19.89
CA LYS A 147 -109.80 -62.62 19.29
C LYS A 147 -110.60 -63.61 20.14
N PRO A 148 -111.91 -63.41 20.31
CA PRO A 148 -112.77 -64.40 20.96
C PRO A 148 -113.00 -65.59 20.04
N GLU A 149 -113.02 -66.78 20.62
CA GLU A 149 -113.61 -67.97 20.02
C GLU A 149 -115.01 -68.14 20.62
N MET A 150 -116.05 -68.13 19.77
CA MET A 150 -117.45 -68.27 20.17
C MET A 150 -118.16 -69.35 19.35
N ASP A 151 -118.86 -70.28 20.02
CA ASP A 151 -119.66 -71.34 19.39
C ASP A 151 -121.16 -70.98 19.41
N GLY A 152 -121.81 -71.03 18.25
CA GLY A 152 -123.19 -70.57 18.05
C GLY A 152 -123.34 -69.04 18.18
N GLY A 153 -124.51 -68.49 17.84
CA GLY A 153 -124.82 -67.08 18.17
C GLY A 153 -124.38 -66.03 17.17
N ASP A 154 -124.53 -66.31 15.88
CA ASP A 154 -124.38 -65.29 14.85
C ASP A 154 -125.24 -64.06 15.21
N GLY A 155 -124.61 -62.89 15.27
CA GLY A 155 -125.22 -61.63 15.68
C GLY A 155 -125.05 -61.20 17.16
N ALA A 156 -124.14 -61.80 17.94
CA ALA A 156 -123.90 -61.40 19.33
C ALA A 156 -123.02 -60.13 19.51
N THR A 157 -123.26 -59.35 20.58
CA THR A 157 -122.51 -58.14 20.99
C THR A 157 -121.73 -58.34 22.30
N PHE A 158 -120.58 -57.68 22.48
CA PHE A 158 -119.57 -57.92 23.56
C PHE A 158 -119.25 -56.70 24.46
N GLU A 159 -119.03 -56.91 25.78
CA GLU A 159 -118.64 -55.87 26.77
C GLU A 159 -117.60 -56.37 27.80
N VAL A 160 -116.78 -55.49 28.44
CA VAL A 160 -115.73 -55.83 29.45
C VAL A 160 -115.75 -54.95 30.71
N SER A 161 -115.47 -55.52 31.90
CA SER A 161 -115.36 -54.81 33.19
C SER A 161 -114.31 -55.43 34.14
N PRO A 162 -113.50 -54.64 34.90
CA PRO A 162 -113.32 -53.18 34.80
C PRO A 162 -112.70 -52.76 33.44
N PRO A 163 -112.63 -51.47 33.09
CA PRO A 163 -112.08 -51.03 31.79
C PRO A 163 -110.58 -51.41 31.65
N LEU A 164 -110.19 -51.83 30.44
CA LEU A 164 -108.81 -52.22 30.12
C LEU A 164 -107.81 -51.04 30.26
N PRO A 165 -106.50 -51.31 30.49
CA PRO A 165 -105.47 -50.27 30.56
C PRO A 165 -105.44 -49.39 29.31
N ALA A 166 -105.08 -48.12 29.50
CA ALA A 166 -104.99 -47.15 28.41
C ALA A 166 -104.15 -47.69 27.24
N ALA A 167 -104.68 -47.56 26.01
CA ALA A 167 -104.17 -48.12 24.76
C ALA A 167 -104.51 -49.60 24.45
N LEU A 168 -105.40 -50.26 25.21
CA LEU A 168 -106.08 -51.52 24.82
C LEU A 168 -107.60 -51.30 24.73
N GLU A 169 -108.23 -51.74 23.63
CA GLU A 169 -109.65 -51.54 23.35
C GLU A 169 -110.37 -52.86 22.99
N LEU A 170 -111.60 -53.05 23.47
CA LEU A 170 -112.50 -54.17 23.11
C LEU A 170 -113.50 -53.71 22.03
N SER A 171 -113.61 -54.46 20.94
CA SER A 171 -114.64 -54.23 19.90
C SER A 171 -116.00 -54.84 20.29
N ALA A 172 -117.04 -54.02 20.44
CA ALA A 172 -118.37 -54.50 20.84
C ALA A 172 -119.06 -55.41 19.81
N ALA A 173 -118.70 -55.36 18.52
CA ALA A 173 -119.32 -56.18 17.47
C ALA A 173 -118.60 -57.52 17.22
N THR A 174 -117.32 -57.62 17.56
CA THR A 174 -116.48 -58.80 17.25
C THR A 174 -115.83 -59.43 18.48
N GLY A 175 -115.88 -58.75 19.63
CA GLY A 175 -115.21 -59.09 20.88
C GLY A 175 -113.67 -59.05 20.83
N ALA A 176 -113.01 -58.66 19.73
CA ALA A 176 -111.55 -58.63 19.72
C ALA A 176 -110.98 -57.54 20.67
N ILE A 177 -109.94 -57.86 21.46
CA ILE A 177 -109.16 -56.92 22.28
C ILE A 177 -107.84 -56.60 21.57
N THR A 178 -107.62 -55.33 21.22
CA THR A 178 -106.42 -54.91 20.46
C THR A 178 -105.76 -53.64 21.02
N GLY A 179 -104.44 -53.51 20.85
CA GLY A 179 -103.70 -52.28 21.20
C GLY A 179 -102.22 -52.49 21.54
N ARG A 180 -101.50 -51.45 21.99
CA ARG A 180 -100.06 -51.52 22.32
C ARG A 180 -99.79 -50.92 23.70
N LEU A 181 -99.19 -51.69 24.60
CA LEU A 181 -98.74 -51.19 25.90
C LEU A 181 -97.64 -50.14 25.68
N GLN A 182 -97.68 -49.02 26.40
CA GLN A 182 -96.72 -47.94 26.17
C GLN A 182 -95.28 -48.33 26.60
N PRO A 183 -94.22 -47.92 25.86
CA PRO A 183 -92.84 -48.11 26.29
C PRO A 183 -92.58 -47.41 27.64
N GLY A 184 -91.89 -48.07 28.57
CA GLY A 184 -91.62 -47.56 29.92
C GLY A 184 -92.77 -47.68 30.94
N GLN A 185 -93.97 -48.13 30.52
CA GLN A 185 -95.10 -48.35 31.43
C GLN A 185 -94.95 -49.67 32.19
N LEU A 186 -94.80 -49.60 33.51
CA LEU A 186 -94.74 -50.74 34.42
C LEU A 186 -96.10 -50.92 35.11
N ILE A 187 -96.68 -52.12 35.05
CA ILE A 187 -98.01 -52.44 35.62
C ILE A 187 -97.90 -53.73 36.46
N ASP A 188 -98.47 -53.73 37.66
CA ASP A 188 -98.58 -54.92 38.52
C ASP A 188 -99.81 -55.80 38.13
N GLU A 189 -99.95 -57.02 38.66
CA GLU A 189 -100.92 -58.04 38.14
C GLU A 189 -102.41 -57.71 38.43
N ALA A 190 -103.30 -57.70 37.42
CA ALA A 190 -104.75 -57.36 37.53
C ALA A 190 -105.70 -58.25 36.68
N THR A 191 -106.99 -58.38 37.05
CA THR A 191 -108.05 -59.26 36.44
C THR A 191 -109.21 -58.49 35.75
N TYR A 192 -109.70 -58.95 34.59
CA TYR A 192 -110.76 -58.34 33.75
C TYR A 192 -111.79 -59.36 33.21
N VAL A 193 -113.10 -59.04 33.11
CA VAL A 193 -114.19 -59.98 32.68
C VAL A 193 -114.93 -59.50 31.42
N VAL A 194 -115.13 -60.36 30.40
CA VAL A 194 -115.76 -60.07 29.09
C VAL A 194 -117.04 -60.91 28.85
N THR A 195 -118.15 -60.31 28.39
CA THR A 195 -119.48 -60.94 28.17
C THR A 195 -119.99 -60.76 26.74
N ALA A 196 -120.67 -61.76 26.14
CA ALA A 196 -121.29 -61.76 24.79
C ALA A 196 -122.80 -62.08 24.83
N ARG A 197 -123.65 -61.39 24.04
CA ARG A 197 -125.13 -61.49 24.07
C ARG A 197 -125.80 -61.36 22.69
N ASN A 198 -126.81 -62.17 22.36
CA ASN A 198 -127.73 -61.97 21.21
C ASN A 198 -129.23 -62.11 21.60
N GLU A 199 -130.16 -61.99 20.64
CA GLU A 199 -131.62 -62.08 20.89
C GLU A 199 -132.10 -63.42 21.50
N ALA A 200 -131.28 -64.47 21.43
CA ALA A 200 -131.58 -65.80 21.92
C ALA A 200 -130.79 -66.25 23.18
N GLY A 201 -129.79 -65.47 23.68
CA GLY A 201 -129.05 -65.77 24.94
C GLY A 201 -127.72 -64.98 25.17
N GLU A 202 -127.01 -65.21 26.30
CA GLU A 202 -125.69 -64.59 26.65
C GLU A 202 -124.68 -65.51 27.39
N THR A 203 -123.36 -65.21 27.34
CA THR A 203 -122.24 -65.97 28.01
C THR A 203 -120.98 -65.09 28.31
N SER A 204 -120.08 -65.42 29.27
CA SER A 204 -118.93 -64.57 29.72
C SER A 204 -117.61 -65.30 30.14
N VAL A 205 -116.43 -64.60 30.20
CA VAL A 205 -115.07 -65.12 30.54
C VAL A 205 -114.09 -64.10 31.21
N GLU A 206 -113.09 -64.53 32.03
CA GLU A 206 -112.09 -63.67 32.74
C GLU A 206 -110.63 -63.70 32.18
N LEU A 207 -109.82 -62.63 32.39
CA LEU A 207 -108.43 -62.39 31.87
C LEU A 207 -107.46 -61.74 32.91
N VAL A 208 -106.15 -62.12 33.01
CA VAL A 208 -105.17 -61.62 34.05
C VAL A 208 -103.70 -61.38 33.54
N PHE A 209 -103.00 -60.23 33.82
CA PHE A 209 -101.55 -59.93 33.45
C PHE A 209 -100.78 -58.68 34.09
N SER A 210 -99.43 -58.50 33.89
CA SER A 210 -98.43 -57.44 34.42
C SER A 210 -97.21 -57.03 33.47
N VAL A 211 -96.29 -56.03 33.74
CA VAL A 211 -95.21 -55.45 32.82
C VAL A 211 -93.76 -55.00 33.41
N LYS A 212 -92.51 -55.43 32.96
CA LYS A 212 -91.05 -55.07 33.44
C LYS A 212 -89.77 -55.17 32.44
N ASP A 213 -88.52 -54.64 32.75
CA ASP A 213 -87.20 -54.46 31.95
C ASP A 213 -86.05 -55.58 31.99
N THR A 214 -84.99 -55.55 31.12
CA THR A 214 -83.92 -56.63 30.90
C THR A 214 -82.39 -56.22 30.84
N PRO A 215 -81.41 -57.04 31.33
CA PRO A 215 -79.94 -56.76 31.42
C PRO A 215 -79.04 -57.01 30.17
N PRO A 216 -77.77 -56.49 30.10
CA PRO A 216 -76.78 -56.79 29.06
C PRO A 216 -76.33 -58.25 29.14
N ALA A 217 -76.19 -58.93 28.00
CA ALA A 217 -75.98 -60.37 27.92
C ALA A 217 -74.53 -60.77 27.55
N SER A 218 -73.82 -59.99 26.72
CA SER A 218 -72.43 -60.29 26.32
C SER A 218 -71.64 -59.04 25.91
N LEU A 219 -70.30 -59.10 26.04
CA LEU A 219 -69.34 -58.08 25.62
C LEU A 219 -68.12 -58.75 24.95
N ALA A 220 -67.65 -58.23 23.82
CA ALA A 220 -66.43 -58.72 23.14
C ALA A 220 -65.71 -57.63 22.34
N TYR A 221 -64.38 -57.75 22.17
CA TYR A 221 -63.57 -56.89 21.29
C TYR A 221 -62.97 -57.72 20.13
N PRO A 222 -63.67 -57.82 18.99
CA PRO A 222 -63.30 -58.77 17.93
C PRO A 222 -62.04 -58.40 17.13
N ASN A 223 -61.60 -57.13 17.19
CA ASN A 223 -60.55 -56.59 16.32
C ASN A 223 -59.17 -56.45 17.01
N VAL A 224 -59.00 -57.05 18.19
CA VAL A 224 -57.73 -57.01 18.94
C VAL A 224 -56.75 -58.00 18.32
N ARG A 225 -55.50 -57.56 18.10
CA ARG A 225 -54.40 -58.40 17.61
C ARG A 225 -53.42 -58.67 18.74
N ALA A 226 -52.89 -59.89 18.80
CA ALA A 226 -51.93 -60.31 19.82
C ALA A 226 -50.59 -59.54 19.76
N GLU A 227 -50.17 -59.07 18.59
CA GLU A 227 -48.95 -58.29 18.39
C GLU A 227 -49.24 -57.07 17.50
N ILE A 228 -48.76 -55.89 17.91
CA ILE A 228 -48.81 -54.63 17.14
C ILE A 228 -47.39 -54.05 17.03
N LEU A 229 -47.12 -53.21 16.01
CA LEU A 229 -45.82 -52.58 15.86
C LEU A 229 -45.73 -51.29 16.68
N ALA A 230 -44.54 -50.99 17.23
CA ALA A 230 -44.31 -49.73 17.94
C ALA A 230 -44.63 -48.53 17.02
N GLY A 231 -45.50 -47.63 17.49
CA GLY A 231 -46.00 -46.47 16.75
C GLY A 231 -47.23 -46.73 15.86
N GLU A 232 -47.72 -47.96 15.74
CA GLU A 232 -48.95 -48.30 15.00
C GLU A 232 -50.20 -47.76 15.72
N LYS A 233 -51.07 -47.03 15.01
CA LYS A 233 -52.35 -46.52 15.55
C LYS A 233 -53.41 -47.62 15.51
N VAL A 234 -53.97 -47.96 16.66
CA VAL A 234 -55.03 -48.95 16.81
C VAL A 234 -56.34 -48.32 17.27
N ARG A 235 -57.46 -48.94 16.88
CA ARG A 235 -58.83 -48.59 17.31
C ARG A 235 -59.68 -49.86 17.39
N TRP A 236 -60.10 -50.24 18.59
CA TRP A 236 -60.86 -51.45 18.88
C TRP A 236 -62.24 -51.11 19.43
N GLU A 237 -63.29 -51.58 18.74
CA GLU A 237 -64.68 -51.32 19.09
C GLU A 237 -65.32 -52.53 19.81
N PRO A 238 -66.15 -52.31 20.84
CA PRO A 238 -66.87 -53.37 21.53
C PRO A 238 -68.11 -53.84 20.76
N ALA A 239 -68.39 -55.14 20.78
CA ALA A 239 -69.64 -55.76 20.35
C ALA A 239 -70.46 -56.19 21.58
N ILE A 240 -71.73 -55.78 21.66
CA ILE A 240 -72.60 -55.97 22.83
C ILE A 240 -73.93 -56.58 22.41
N GLU A 241 -74.41 -57.60 23.13
CA GLU A 241 -75.76 -58.15 22.98
C GLU A 241 -76.56 -58.03 24.29
N GLY A 242 -77.89 -57.91 24.21
CA GLY A 242 -78.79 -57.78 25.36
C GLY A 242 -79.20 -56.34 25.66
N GLY A 243 -79.42 -56.03 26.95
CA GLY A 243 -79.72 -54.68 27.43
C GLY A 243 -78.58 -53.71 27.18
N LEU A 244 -78.91 -52.46 26.84
CA LEU A 244 -77.91 -51.43 26.56
C LEU A 244 -77.18 -51.01 27.85
N PRO A 245 -75.83 -51.01 27.88
CA PRO A 245 -75.05 -50.58 29.04
C PRO A 245 -75.00 -49.05 29.17
N THR A 246 -74.81 -48.60 30.40
CA THR A 246 -74.75 -47.19 30.82
C THR A 246 -73.40 -46.81 31.44
N SER A 247 -72.46 -47.74 31.69
CA SER A 247 -71.12 -47.46 32.25
C SER A 247 -70.03 -48.47 31.83
N TRP A 248 -68.75 -48.04 31.76
CA TRP A 248 -67.58 -48.82 31.28
C TRP A 248 -66.31 -48.68 32.16
N SER A 249 -65.46 -49.73 32.25
CA SER A 249 -64.17 -49.71 32.96
C SER A 249 -63.14 -50.73 32.40
N VAL A 250 -61.82 -50.53 32.66
CA VAL A 250 -60.72 -51.45 32.28
C VAL A 250 -59.65 -51.62 33.37
N GLU A 251 -59.11 -52.84 33.55
CA GLU A 251 -58.03 -53.16 34.51
C GLU A 251 -57.08 -54.29 33.99
N PRO A 252 -55.74 -54.19 34.14
CA PRO A 252 -54.96 -53.05 34.65
C PRO A 252 -55.00 -51.84 33.68
N ALA A 253 -54.41 -50.70 34.07
CA ALA A 253 -54.39 -49.51 33.21
C ALA A 253 -53.70 -49.78 31.87
N LEU A 254 -54.26 -49.26 30.78
CA LEU A 254 -53.69 -49.38 29.42
C LEU A 254 -52.31 -48.71 29.33
N PRO A 255 -51.38 -49.21 28.48
CA PRO A 255 -50.05 -48.65 28.33
C PRO A 255 -50.10 -47.23 27.73
N SER A 256 -49.05 -46.44 27.98
CA SER A 256 -48.98 -45.05 27.55
C SER A 256 -49.20 -44.93 26.04
N GLY A 257 -50.25 -44.18 25.67
CA GLY A 257 -50.66 -43.98 24.30
C GLY A 257 -51.97 -44.65 23.90
N LEU A 258 -52.58 -45.52 24.73
CA LEU A 258 -53.92 -46.09 24.52
C LEU A 258 -54.95 -45.57 25.55
N VAL A 259 -56.19 -45.30 25.10
CA VAL A 259 -57.27 -44.71 25.93
C VAL A 259 -58.61 -45.44 25.68
N LEU A 260 -59.36 -45.73 26.75
CA LEU A 260 -60.74 -46.25 26.71
C LEU A 260 -61.76 -45.10 26.81
N ASP A 261 -62.75 -45.08 25.92
CA ASP A 261 -63.90 -44.17 25.97
C ASP A 261 -64.96 -44.66 26.98
N GLY A 262 -65.22 -43.88 28.03
CA GLY A 262 -66.13 -44.22 29.13
C GLY A 262 -67.63 -44.26 28.78
N THR A 263 -68.02 -43.86 27.57
CA THR A 263 -69.40 -43.88 27.08
C THR A 263 -69.64 -44.93 26.01
N THR A 264 -68.67 -45.13 25.12
CA THR A 264 -68.81 -46.04 23.96
C THR A 264 -68.07 -47.36 24.14
N GLY A 265 -67.11 -47.43 25.07
CA GLY A 265 -66.24 -48.59 25.27
C GLY A 265 -65.14 -48.75 24.22
N VAL A 266 -64.88 -47.79 23.32
CA VAL A 266 -63.82 -47.93 22.30
C VAL A 266 -62.43 -47.73 22.90
N ILE A 267 -61.47 -48.61 22.58
CA ILE A 267 -60.04 -48.46 22.94
C ILE A 267 -59.25 -47.94 21.73
N GLN A 268 -58.53 -46.84 21.84
CA GLN A 268 -57.78 -46.26 20.72
C GLN A 268 -56.48 -45.55 21.10
N GLY A 269 -55.52 -45.49 20.16
CA GLY A 269 -54.26 -44.75 20.28
C GLY A 269 -53.04 -45.49 19.70
N ALA A 270 -51.81 -45.11 20.07
CA ALA A 270 -50.58 -45.74 19.57
C ALA A 270 -49.52 -45.84 20.68
N VAL A 271 -48.89 -47.02 20.79
CA VAL A 271 -47.86 -47.27 21.82
C VAL A 271 -46.47 -46.98 21.25
N PRO A 272 -45.70 -46.03 21.81
CA PRO A 272 -44.44 -45.57 21.23
C PRO A 272 -43.24 -46.52 21.45
N GLY A 273 -43.34 -47.48 22.37
CA GLY A 273 -42.25 -48.42 22.72
C GLY A 273 -42.70 -49.88 22.73
N GLY A 274 -41.74 -50.80 22.72
CA GLY A 274 -42.01 -52.23 22.85
C GLY A 274 -42.55 -52.58 24.23
N VAL A 275 -43.62 -53.38 24.29
CA VAL A 275 -44.29 -53.82 25.52
C VAL A 275 -44.51 -55.33 25.39
N GLU A 276 -44.18 -56.09 26.43
CA GLU A 276 -44.45 -57.54 26.46
C GLU A 276 -45.97 -57.82 26.46
N VAL A 277 -46.38 -58.99 25.97
CA VAL A 277 -47.80 -59.34 25.83
C VAL A 277 -48.48 -59.38 27.22
N MET A 278 -49.58 -58.63 27.39
CA MET A 278 -50.33 -58.52 28.64
C MET A 278 -51.85 -58.61 28.39
N VAL A 279 -52.60 -59.10 29.40
CA VAL A 279 -54.07 -59.25 29.34
C VAL A 279 -54.77 -58.14 30.14
N TYR A 280 -55.75 -57.48 29.51
CA TYR A 280 -56.58 -56.39 30.06
C TYR A 280 -58.05 -56.82 30.12
N LYS A 281 -58.76 -56.55 31.23
CA LYS A 281 -60.19 -56.86 31.38
C LYS A 281 -61.04 -55.60 31.27
N VAL A 282 -62.10 -55.63 30.47
CA VAL A 282 -63.02 -54.51 30.21
C VAL A 282 -64.45 -54.89 30.59
N ALA A 283 -65.19 -54.03 31.30
CA ALA A 283 -66.54 -54.29 31.80
C ALA A 283 -67.57 -53.25 31.33
N ALA A 284 -68.83 -53.67 31.10
CA ALA A 284 -69.99 -52.84 30.72
C ALA A 284 -71.26 -53.18 31.54
N ALA A 285 -72.00 -52.18 32.07
CA ALA A 285 -73.11 -52.43 33.03
C ALA A 285 -74.37 -51.54 32.86
N ASN A 286 -75.57 -52.04 33.27
CA ASN A 286 -76.83 -51.28 33.46
C ASN A 286 -77.62 -51.71 34.73
N SER A 287 -78.81 -51.11 35.00
CA SER A 287 -79.62 -51.38 36.21
C SER A 287 -80.16 -52.80 36.35
N GLY A 288 -80.02 -53.65 35.32
CA GLY A 288 -80.35 -55.07 35.36
C GLY A 288 -79.14 -56.01 35.54
N GLY A 289 -77.89 -55.58 35.29
CA GLY A 289 -76.69 -56.44 35.35
C GLY A 289 -75.46 -55.92 34.57
N GLN A 290 -74.35 -56.68 34.55
CA GLN A 290 -73.09 -56.34 33.88
C GLN A 290 -72.53 -57.49 33.00
N ALA A 291 -71.71 -57.16 32.00
CA ALA A 291 -70.96 -58.08 31.12
C ALA A 291 -69.48 -57.67 31.00
N GLU A 292 -68.57 -58.63 30.83
CA GLU A 292 -67.10 -58.43 30.84
C GLU A 292 -66.43 -59.09 29.61
N ALA A 293 -65.27 -58.55 29.18
CA ALA A 293 -64.42 -59.07 28.09
C ALA A 293 -62.92 -58.91 28.39
N SER A 294 -62.09 -59.86 27.94
CA SER A 294 -60.62 -59.78 28.04
C SER A 294 -59.97 -59.41 26.69
N VAL A 295 -58.91 -58.60 26.73
CA VAL A 295 -58.15 -58.06 25.59
C VAL A 295 -56.65 -58.36 25.82
N GLU A 296 -55.99 -59.09 24.93
CA GLU A 296 -54.57 -59.49 25.06
C GLU A 296 -53.74 -58.98 23.87
N PHE A 297 -52.64 -58.25 24.13
CA PHE A 297 -51.72 -57.76 23.09
C PHE A 297 -50.32 -57.39 23.62
N GLY A 298 -49.30 -57.38 22.75
CA GLY A 298 -47.94 -56.86 22.97
C GLY A 298 -47.40 -56.05 21.78
N VAL A 299 -46.25 -55.37 21.93
CA VAL A 299 -45.68 -54.42 20.95
C VAL A 299 -44.24 -54.76 20.55
N ARG A 300 -43.95 -54.94 19.24
CA ARG A 300 -42.61 -55.28 18.69
C ARG A 300 -42.02 -54.17 17.79
N ALA A 301 -40.68 -54.11 17.68
CA ALA A 301 -39.94 -53.19 16.79
C ALA A 301 -39.87 -53.68 15.32
N ALA A 302 -40.00 -52.75 14.36
CA ALA A 302 -39.98 -53.05 12.91
C ALA A 302 -38.56 -53.22 12.33
N ALA A 303 -38.43 -54.06 11.30
CA ALA A 303 -37.19 -54.22 10.52
C ALA A 303 -36.82 -52.92 9.78
N PRO A 304 -35.52 -52.66 9.52
CA PRO A 304 -35.10 -51.43 8.89
C PRO A 304 -35.44 -51.45 7.39
N ARG A 305 -35.67 -50.28 6.79
CA ARG A 305 -35.80 -50.16 5.32
C ARG A 305 -34.42 -50.30 4.66
N SER A 306 -34.38 -50.80 3.41
CA SER A 306 -33.14 -50.80 2.62
C SER A 306 -32.58 -49.39 2.49
N PRO A 307 -31.27 -49.17 2.76
CA PRO A 307 -30.65 -47.86 2.61
C PRO A 307 -30.68 -47.43 1.13
N VAL A 308 -31.16 -46.24 0.84
CA VAL A 308 -31.18 -45.69 -0.52
C VAL A 308 -30.06 -44.66 -0.64
N TYR A 309 -29.05 -44.95 -1.46
CA TYR A 309 -27.98 -44.01 -1.77
C TYR A 309 -28.29 -43.25 -3.06
N PRO A 310 -27.98 -41.94 -3.14
CA PRO A 310 -28.09 -41.16 -4.37
C PRO A 310 -26.97 -41.56 -5.34
N CYS A 311 -27.08 -42.76 -5.93
CA CYS A 311 -26.17 -43.25 -6.96
C CYS A 311 -26.98 -43.52 -8.24
N PRO A 312 -26.60 -42.98 -9.41
CA PRO A 312 -27.33 -43.23 -10.65
C PRO A 312 -27.30 -44.72 -11.03
N GLU A 313 -28.44 -45.26 -11.47
CA GLU A 313 -28.61 -46.67 -11.88
C GLU A 313 -27.69 -47.05 -13.06
N GLU A 314 -27.24 -46.06 -13.84
CA GLU A 314 -26.21 -46.19 -14.87
C GLU A 314 -24.94 -45.42 -14.49
N GLY A 315 -23.89 -46.13 -14.08
CA GLY A 315 -22.55 -45.70 -14.47
C GLY A 315 -21.80 -44.67 -13.60
N ALA A 316 -22.03 -44.53 -12.30
CA ALA A 316 -21.28 -43.54 -11.48
C ALA A 316 -19.74 -43.68 -11.60
N VAL A 317 -19.07 -42.58 -11.98
CA VAL A 317 -17.61 -42.42 -12.09
C VAL A 317 -17.20 -41.28 -11.16
N TYR A 318 -16.31 -41.56 -10.21
CA TYR A 318 -15.76 -40.57 -9.30
C TYR A 318 -14.30 -40.26 -9.65
N ALA A 319 -13.93 -38.99 -9.54
CA ALA A 319 -12.56 -38.56 -9.80
C ALA A 319 -11.61 -39.01 -8.67
N LEU A 320 -10.43 -39.49 -9.05
CA LEU A 320 -9.32 -39.75 -8.13
C LEU A 320 -8.96 -38.45 -7.38
N GLY A 321 -8.91 -38.48 -6.05
CA GLY A 321 -8.63 -37.28 -5.24
C GLY A 321 -9.82 -36.35 -4.99
N GLY A 322 -11.00 -36.63 -5.55
CA GLY A 322 -12.24 -35.87 -5.26
C GLY A 322 -12.91 -36.31 -3.97
N SER A 323 -13.46 -35.37 -3.19
CA SER A 323 -14.26 -35.72 -2.01
C SER A 323 -15.57 -36.37 -2.43
N LEU A 324 -15.81 -37.59 -1.97
CA LEU A 324 -17.05 -38.33 -2.15
C LEU A 324 -17.82 -38.32 -0.83
N GLU A 325 -19.11 -37.99 -0.89
CA GLU A 325 -20.05 -38.13 0.23
C GLU A 325 -21.38 -38.68 -0.30
N LEU A 326 -21.74 -39.89 0.11
CA LEU A 326 -23.01 -40.53 -0.23
C LEU A 326 -23.81 -40.75 1.06
N VAL A 327 -24.84 -39.93 1.24
CA VAL A 327 -25.73 -39.98 2.41
C VAL A 327 -26.93 -40.87 2.09
N PRO A 328 -27.15 -41.97 2.82
CA PRO A 328 -28.31 -42.83 2.59
C PRO A 328 -29.56 -42.33 3.31
N GLU A 329 -30.74 -42.57 2.75
CA GLU A 329 -32.00 -42.48 3.51
C GLU A 329 -32.18 -43.75 4.36
N VAL A 330 -32.17 -43.61 5.70
CA VAL A 330 -32.17 -44.76 6.63
C VAL A 330 -33.14 -44.60 7.80
N THR A 331 -33.53 -45.73 8.42
CA THR A 331 -34.37 -45.74 9.62
C THR A 331 -33.50 -45.50 10.87
N PRO A 332 -33.87 -44.63 11.83
CA PRO A 332 -33.08 -44.39 13.04
C PRO A 332 -32.80 -45.67 13.83
N GLY A 333 -31.59 -45.79 14.40
CA GLY A 333 -31.19 -46.92 15.25
C GLY A 333 -30.71 -48.17 14.49
N CYS A 334 -30.11 -47.98 13.31
CA CYS A 334 -29.47 -49.06 12.53
C CYS A 334 -27.95 -49.01 12.66
N THR A 335 -27.28 -50.16 12.53
CA THR A 335 -25.84 -50.26 12.28
C THR A 335 -25.55 -50.67 10.84
N PHE A 336 -24.47 -50.14 10.25
CA PHE A 336 -24.13 -50.27 8.84
C PHE A 336 -22.80 -51.01 8.62
N SER A 337 -22.73 -51.79 7.55
CA SER A 337 -21.50 -52.43 7.08
C SER A 337 -21.49 -52.53 5.55
N ILE A 338 -20.31 -52.61 4.94
CA ILE A 338 -20.14 -52.66 3.49
C ILE A 338 -19.18 -53.78 3.06
N SER A 339 -19.46 -54.45 1.94
CA SER A 339 -18.60 -55.50 1.37
C SER A 339 -18.67 -55.52 -0.17
N PRO A 340 -17.54 -55.65 -0.90
CA PRO A 340 -16.14 -55.76 -0.44
C PRO A 340 -15.62 -54.45 0.18
N GLN A 341 -14.37 -54.44 0.66
CA GLN A 341 -13.77 -53.23 1.26
C GLN A 341 -13.73 -52.08 0.24
N LEU A 342 -14.09 -50.87 0.69
CA LEU A 342 -14.04 -49.66 -0.11
C LEU A 342 -12.59 -49.33 -0.55
N PRO A 343 -12.40 -48.62 -1.68
CA PRO A 343 -11.08 -48.13 -2.11
C PRO A 343 -10.39 -47.34 -1.01
N ALA A 344 -9.05 -47.35 -0.99
CA ALA A 344 -8.26 -46.61 -0.03
C ALA A 344 -8.68 -45.12 -0.01
N GLY A 345 -8.94 -44.60 1.19
CA GLY A 345 -9.40 -43.23 1.41
C GLY A 345 -10.93 -43.04 1.46
N LEU A 346 -11.73 -44.07 1.16
CA LEU A 346 -13.18 -44.10 1.38
C LEU A 346 -13.54 -44.96 2.61
N ARG A 347 -14.54 -44.52 3.38
CA ARG A 347 -15.06 -45.23 4.57
C ARG A 347 -16.58 -45.14 4.65
N ILE A 348 -17.20 -46.09 5.35
CA ILE A 348 -18.61 -46.01 5.75
C ILE A 348 -18.71 -45.72 7.25
N ASP A 349 -19.59 -44.83 7.64
CA ASP A 349 -19.92 -44.58 9.03
C ASP A 349 -20.89 -45.65 9.55
N GLU A 350 -20.55 -46.30 10.66
CA GLU A 350 -21.26 -47.49 11.16
C GLU A 350 -22.64 -47.18 11.76
N ASP A 351 -22.92 -45.92 12.13
CA ASP A 351 -24.19 -45.52 12.77
C ASP A 351 -25.14 -44.79 11.80
N THR A 352 -24.57 -44.10 10.81
CA THR A 352 -25.33 -43.28 9.83
C THR A 352 -25.38 -43.89 8.44
N GLY A 353 -24.47 -44.81 8.11
CA GLY A 353 -24.34 -45.40 6.79
C GLY A 353 -23.76 -44.46 5.74
N VAL A 354 -23.31 -43.26 6.11
CA VAL A 354 -22.71 -42.30 5.16
C VAL A 354 -21.38 -42.85 4.64
N ILE A 355 -21.24 -42.95 3.32
CA ILE A 355 -19.96 -43.29 2.68
C ILE A 355 -19.25 -41.98 2.37
N SER A 356 -18.10 -41.75 2.99
CA SER A 356 -17.35 -40.50 2.85
C SER A 356 -15.86 -40.73 2.69
N GLY A 357 -15.18 -39.75 2.09
CA GLY A 357 -13.73 -39.70 2.02
C GLY A 357 -13.22 -39.32 0.63
N THR A 358 -11.92 -39.51 0.41
CA THR A 358 -11.25 -39.14 -0.83
C THR A 358 -10.50 -40.35 -1.35
N PRO A 359 -10.89 -40.95 -2.49
CA PRO A 359 -10.23 -42.14 -2.99
C PRO A 359 -8.80 -41.79 -3.45
N SER A 360 -7.81 -42.53 -2.96
CA SER A 360 -6.39 -42.29 -3.24
C SER A 360 -5.85 -43.16 -4.37
N GLU A 361 -6.60 -44.14 -4.86
CA GLU A 361 -6.20 -45.03 -5.96
C GLU A 361 -7.33 -45.26 -6.98
N PRO A 362 -7.01 -45.36 -8.29
CA PRO A 362 -7.99 -45.66 -9.32
C PRO A 362 -8.51 -47.09 -9.13
N THR A 363 -9.83 -47.25 -9.17
CA THR A 363 -10.50 -48.53 -8.96
C THR A 363 -11.46 -48.79 -10.11
N ALA A 364 -11.34 -49.95 -10.74
CA ALA A 364 -12.29 -50.38 -11.76
C ALA A 364 -13.72 -50.50 -11.17
N ARG A 365 -14.74 -50.42 -12.02
CA ARG A 365 -16.15 -50.48 -11.60
C ARG A 365 -16.42 -51.70 -10.71
N THR A 366 -16.77 -51.45 -9.46
CA THR A 366 -16.97 -52.48 -8.44
C THR A 366 -18.35 -52.29 -7.78
N ALA A 367 -19.06 -53.39 -7.53
CA ALA A 367 -20.34 -53.40 -6.82
C ALA A 367 -20.11 -53.67 -5.32
N TYR A 368 -20.63 -52.79 -4.47
CA TYR A 368 -20.56 -52.86 -3.02
C TYR A 368 -21.96 -53.10 -2.44
N GLU A 369 -22.08 -54.09 -1.55
CA GLU A 369 -23.29 -54.39 -0.79
C GLU A 369 -23.22 -53.69 0.57
N VAL A 370 -24.14 -52.75 0.80
CA VAL A 370 -24.35 -52.11 2.10
C VAL A 370 -25.44 -52.86 2.87
N ARG A 371 -25.16 -53.20 4.12
CA ARG A 371 -26.09 -53.87 5.04
C ARG A 371 -26.44 -52.95 6.20
N ALA A 372 -27.74 -52.77 6.46
CA ALA A 372 -28.29 -52.04 7.59
C ALA A 372 -29.00 -53.01 8.57
N ARG A 373 -28.71 -52.94 9.87
CA ARG A 373 -29.26 -53.86 10.90
C ARG A 373 -29.84 -53.11 12.09
N ASN A 374 -31.02 -53.51 12.56
CA ASN A 374 -31.56 -53.10 13.87
C ASN A 374 -32.13 -54.32 14.63
N ALA A 375 -32.72 -54.11 15.81
CA ALA A 375 -33.33 -55.18 16.62
C ALA A 375 -34.51 -55.89 15.93
N GLY A 376 -35.12 -55.29 14.90
CA GLY A 376 -36.24 -55.82 14.13
C GLY A 376 -35.84 -56.64 12.89
N GLY A 377 -34.60 -56.55 12.40
CA GLY A 377 -34.13 -57.30 11.22
C GLY A 377 -32.92 -56.69 10.49
N GLU A 378 -32.66 -57.14 9.26
CA GLU A 378 -31.63 -56.60 8.35
C GLU A 378 -32.21 -56.21 6.99
N ALA A 379 -31.63 -55.20 6.35
CA ALA A 379 -31.91 -54.80 4.98
C ALA A 379 -30.62 -54.56 4.20
N ARG A 380 -30.65 -54.69 2.88
CA ARG A 380 -29.48 -54.60 1.99
C ARG A 380 -29.72 -53.65 0.83
N ALA A 381 -28.66 -53.01 0.36
CA ALA A 381 -28.62 -52.22 -0.85
C ALA A 381 -27.31 -52.46 -1.61
N THR A 382 -27.33 -52.37 -2.93
CA THR A 382 -26.13 -52.50 -3.77
C THR A 382 -25.85 -51.15 -4.43
N ILE A 383 -24.62 -50.68 -4.31
CA ILE A 383 -24.11 -49.51 -5.04
C ILE A 383 -22.98 -49.97 -5.95
N SER A 384 -22.84 -49.37 -7.13
CA SER A 384 -21.69 -49.65 -8.02
C SER A 384 -21.09 -48.36 -8.55
N PHE A 385 -19.78 -48.23 -8.45
CA PHE A 385 -19.07 -47.07 -8.96
C PHE A 385 -17.64 -47.43 -9.36
N GLU A 386 -17.00 -46.57 -10.16
CA GLU A 386 -15.59 -46.64 -10.49
C GLU A 386 -14.87 -45.35 -10.09
N VAL A 387 -13.58 -45.44 -9.79
CA VAL A 387 -12.70 -44.29 -9.53
C VAL A 387 -11.71 -44.19 -10.68
N ARG A 388 -11.72 -43.07 -11.42
CA ARG A 388 -10.81 -42.82 -12.55
C ARG A 388 -10.00 -41.53 -12.35
N GLN A 389 -8.80 -41.51 -12.89
CA GLN A 389 -8.03 -40.26 -13.01
C GLN A 389 -8.62 -39.43 -14.15
N MET A 390 -9.05 -38.21 -13.83
CA MET A 390 -9.59 -37.25 -14.80
C MET A 390 -8.44 -36.39 -15.34
N PRO A 391 -8.45 -35.98 -16.62
CA PRO A 391 -7.51 -34.98 -17.11
C PRO A 391 -7.66 -33.68 -16.31
N PRO A 392 -6.58 -32.92 -16.06
CA PRO A 392 -6.70 -31.63 -15.39
C PRO A 392 -7.56 -30.69 -16.24
N SER A 393 -8.40 -29.89 -15.60
CA SER A 393 -9.28 -28.95 -16.29
C SER A 393 -9.54 -27.70 -15.45
N SER A 394 -10.08 -26.66 -16.09
CA SER A 394 -10.40 -25.38 -15.41
C SER A 394 -9.20 -24.71 -14.73
N LEU A 395 -7.99 -24.86 -15.27
CA LEU A 395 -6.81 -24.19 -14.72
C LEU A 395 -6.98 -22.67 -14.81
N ALA A 396 -6.96 -22.02 -13.66
CA ALA A 396 -7.00 -20.58 -13.53
C ALA A 396 -6.07 -20.13 -12.40
N TYR A 397 -5.52 -18.93 -12.53
CA TYR A 397 -4.90 -18.22 -11.42
C TYR A 397 -5.81 -17.06 -11.00
N PRO A 398 -5.76 -16.63 -9.73
CA PRO A 398 -6.47 -15.43 -9.29
C PRO A 398 -6.10 -14.23 -10.15
N GLU A 399 -7.06 -13.31 -10.33
CA GLU A 399 -6.93 -12.16 -11.22
C GLU A 399 -5.68 -11.34 -10.84
N MET A 400 -4.71 -11.36 -11.75
CA MET A 400 -3.41 -10.73 -11.58
C MET A 400 -3.45 -9.31 -12.13
N THR A 401 -2.82 -8.35 -11.46
CA THR A 401 -2.67 -7.01 -12.02
C THR A 401 -1.81 -7.07 -13.29
N GLU A 402 -2.22 -6.40 -14.35
CA GLU A 402 -1.47 -6.32 -15.61
C GLU A 402 -0.05 -5.73 -15.43
N ARG A 403 0.23 -5.13 -14.26
CA ARG A 403 1.53 -4.62 -13.85
C ARG A 403 1.91 -5.16 -12.47
N LEU A 404 3.10 -5.73 -12.39
CA LEU A 404 3.83 -6.04 -11.17
C LEU A 404 4.92 -5.00 -10.95
N TYR A 405 5.47 -4.97 -9.74
CA TYR A 405 6.59 -4.08 -9.41
C TYR A 405 7.81 -4.86 -8.95
N ALA A 406 8.98 -4.46 -9.46
CA ALA A 406 10.25 -5.06 -9.06
C ALA A 406 10.46 -4.93 -7.54
N GLY A 407 10.88 -6.03 -6.88
CA GLY A 407 11.12 -6.11 -5.44
C GLY A 407 9.87 -6.40 -4.59
N TYR A 408 8.66 -6.41 -5.16
CA TYR A 408 7.43 -6.74 -4.42
C TYR A 408 7.11 -8.22 -4.58
N ALA A 409 6.92 -8.92 -3.45
CA ALA A 409 6.60 -10.34 -3.46
C ALA A 409 5.20 -10.59 -4.03
N VAL A 410 5.12 -11.57 -4.92
CA VAL A 410 3.91 -12.08 -5.54
C VAL A 410 3.75 -13.54 -5.11
N SER A 411 2.52 -13.93 -4.81
CA SER A 411 2.16 -15.32 -4.51
C SER A 411 0.81 -15.62 -5.14
N LEU A 412 0.80 -16.53 -6.10
CA LEU A 412 -0.39 -16.94 -6.84
C LEU A 412 -0.54 -18.45 -6.72
N ALA A 413 -1.66 -18.91 -6.17
CA ALA A 413 -2.02 -20.31 -6.13
C ALA A 413 -3.00 -20.63 -7.27
N PRO A 414 -2.75 -21.67 -8.09
CA PRO A 414 -3.68 -22.05 -9.14
C PRO A 414 -4.92 -22.75 -8.56
N GLU A 415 -6.06 -22.51 -9.20
CA GLU A 415 -7.26 -23.34 -9.09
C GLU A 415 -7.29 -24.30 -10.28
N VAL A 416 -7.34 -25.61 -10.01
CA VAL A 416 -7.29 -26.65 -11.04
C VAL A 416 -8.02 -27.89 -10.57
N GLU A 417 -8.84 -28.47 -11.44
CA GLU A 417 -9.51 -29.75 -11.20
C GLU A 417 -8.67 -30.90 -11.78
N GLY A 418 -8.98 -32.15 -11.40
CA GLY A 418 -8.36 -33.34 -12.00
C GLY A 418 -6.98 -33.74 -11.49
N ALA A 419 -6.48 -33.12 -10.42
CA ALA A 419 -5.23 -33.50 -9.73
C ALA A 419 -4.02 -33.66 -10.67
N PRO A 420 -3.45 -32.53 -11.17
CA PRO A 420 -2.24 -32.56 -11.97
C PRO A 420 -1.06 -33.15 -11.22
N SER A 421 -0.21 -33.91 -11.92
CA SER A 421 1.03 -34.49 -11.40
C SER A 421 2.29 -33.75 -11.83
N SER A 422 2.17 -32.81 -12.77
CA SER A 422 3.29 -31.98 -13.26
C SER A 422 2.83 -30.59 -13.69
N TRP A 423 3.71 -29.61 -13.48
CA TRP A 423 3.48 -28.20 -13.78
C TRP A 423 4.64 -27.62 -14.59
N THR A 424 4.33 -26.84 -15.61
CA THR A 424 5.32 -26.15 -16.46
C THR A 424 4.85 -24.75 -16.81
N VAL A 425 5.79 -23.85 -17.14
CA VAL A 425 5.49 -22.49 -17.61
C VAL A 425 6.39 -22.13 -18.77
N GLU A 426 5.82 -21.57 -19.84
CA GLU A 426 6.55 -21.12 -21.02
C GLU A 426 6.05 -19.73 -21.51
N PRO A 427 6.95 -18.76 -21.77
CA PRO A 427 8.40 -18.78 -21.56
C PRO A 427 8.78 -18.82 -20.07
N THR A 428 10.07 -18.88 -19.72
CA THR A 428 10.50 -18.85 -18.31
C THR A 428 10.04 -17.58 -17.61
N LEU A 429 9.59 -17.69 -16.36
CA LEU A 429 9.19 -16.54 -15.55
C LEU A 429 10.36 -15.55 -15.37
N PRO A 430 10.07 -14.24 -15.21
CA PRO A 430 11.08 -13.23 -14.89
C PRO A 430 11.95 -13.60 -13.68
N ALA A 431 13.20 -13.14 -13.68
CA ALA A 431 14.11 -13.37 -12.57
C ALA A 431 13.47 -12.96 -11.23
N GLY A 432 13.52 -13.85 -10.24
CA GLY A 432 12.91 -13.66 -8.92
C GLY A 432 11.50 -14.21 -8.77
N LEU A 433 10.81 -14.59 -9.86
CA LEU A 433 9.58 -15.39 -9.82
C LEU A 433 9.89 -16.86 -10.12
N SER A 434 9.21 -17.77 -9.43
CA SER A 434 9.39 -19.21 -9.59
C SER A 434 8.06 -19.95 -9.57
N LEU A 435 7.95 -21.01 -10.37
CA LEU A 435 6.83 -21.95 -10.36
C LEU A 435 7.23 -23.15 -9.50
N ASP A 436 6.42 -23.47 -8.50
CA ASP A 436 6.56 -24.71 -7.73
C ASP A 436 6.08 -25.89 -8.60
N ALA A 437 6.99 -26.81 -8.92
CA ALA A 437 6.73 -27.91 -9.83
C ALA A 437 5.73 -28.96 -9.30
N ALA A 438 5.43 -28.96 -7.99
CA ALA A 438 4.52 -29.92 -7.37
C ALA A 438 3.10 -29.33 -7.19
N THR A 439 3.00 -28.05 -6.86
CA THR A 439 1.74 -27.38 -6.49
C THR A 439 1.23 -26.43 -7.57
N GLY A 440 2.08 -26.05 -8.53
CA GLY A 440 1.76 -25.02 -9.52
C GLY A 440 1.73 -23.60 -8.94
N ALA A 441 2.06 -23.39 -7.67
CA ALA A 441 2.09 -22.05 -7.10
C ALA A 441 3.21 -21.21 -7.73
N ILE A 442 2.90 -19.98 -8.15
CA ILE A 442 3.89 -19.01 -8.59
C ILE A 442 4.22 -18.09 -7.43
N SER A 443 5.48 -18.06 -7.01
CA SER A 443 5.92 -17.22 -5.90
C SER A 443 7.29 -16.59 -6.12
N GLY A 444 7.50 -15.46 -5.46
CA GLY A 444 8.77 -14.74 -5.44
C GLY A 444 8.59 -13.24 -5.69
N ALA A 445 9.69 -12.50 -5.73
CA ALA A 445 9.68 -11.07 -6.01
C ALA A 445 10.49 -10.83 -7.29
N PRO A 446 9.87 -10.33 -8.38
CA PRO A 446 10.61 -10.10 -9.62
C PRO A 446 11.70 -9.06 -9.38
N SER A 447 12.92 -9.32 -9.85
CA SER A 447 14.08 -8.45 -9.58
C SER A 447 14.41 -7.49 -10.72
N GLU A 448 13.81 -7.69 -11.90
CA GLU A 448 14.11 -6.93 -13.11
C GLU A 448 12.84 -6.42 -13.78
N VAL A 449 12.96 -5.27 -14.44
CA VAL A 449 11.88 -4.67 -15.25
C VAL A 449 11.72 -5.47 -16.53
N VAL A 450 10.49 -5.89 -16.83
CA VAL A 450 10.15 -6.72 -18.00
C VAL A 450 8.95 -6.09 -18.69
N ALA A 451 9.05 -5.88 -20.01
CA ALA A 451 7.94 -5.42 -20.83
C ALA A 451 6.75 -6.41 -20.77
N SER A 452 5.54 -5.95 -21.09
CA SER A 452 4.34 -6.79 -21.05
C SER A 452 4.51 -8.06 -21.90
N GLY A 453 4.36 -9.22 -21.24
CA GLY A 453 4.49 -10.55 -21.85
C GLY A 453 3.31 -11.45 -21.49
N THR A 454 3.23 -12.58 -22.19
CA THR A 454 2.26 -13.66 -21.90
C THR A 454 3.03 -14.91 -21.51
N TRP A 455 2.69 -15.52 -20.37
CA TRP A 455 3.26 -16.76 -19.86
C TRP A 455 2.16 -17.81 -19.79
N THR A 456 2.36 -18.94 -20.45
CA THR A 456 1.41 -20.05 -20.45
C THR A 456 1.82 -21.04 -19.38
N VAL A 457 0.96 -21.25 -18.38
CA VAL A 457 1.15 -22.30 -17.39
C VAL A 457 0.36 -23.53 -17.81
N THR A 458 1.00 -24.69 -17.80
CA THR A 458 0.39 -25.98 -18.16
C THR A 458 0.43 -26.93 -16.97
N ALA A 459 -0.72 -27.47 -16.62
CA ALA A 459 -0.91 -28.51 -15.61
C ALA A 459 -1.26 -29.83 -16.31
N SER A 460 -0.55 -30.90 -15.98
CA SER A 460 -0.70 -32.19 -16.67
C SER A 460 -0.71 -33.39 -15.72
N ASN A 461 -1.41 -34.44 -16.12
CA ASN A 461 -1.36 -35.78 -15.52
C ASN A 461 -1.45 -36.86 -16.61
N PRO A 462 -1.32 -38.16 -16.29
CA PRO A 462 -1.38 -39.23 -17.29
C PRO A 462 -2.70 -39.31 -18.10
N ALA A 463 -3.78 -38.68 -17.64
CA ALA A 463 -5.07 -38.63 -18.34
C ALA A 463 -5.20 -37.45 -19.32
N GLY A 464 -4.36 -36.40 -19.20
CA GLY A 464 -4.34 -35.26 -20.11
C GLY A 464 -3.67 -34.00 -19.52
N GLU A 465 -3.85 -32.86 -20.20
CA GLU A 465 -3.29 -31.57 -19.80
C GLU A 465 -4.26 -30.42 -20.06
N THR A 466 -4.08 -29.31 -19.33
CA THR A 466 -4.78 -28.03 -19.54
C THR A 466 -3.81 -26.88 -19.34
N SER A 467 -4.07 -25.74 -19.97
CA SER A 467 -3.22 -24.55 -19.87
C SER A 467 -4.01 -23.27 -19.58
N CYS A 468 -3.34 -22.29 -18.99
CA CYS A 468 -3.86 -20.95 -18.70
C CYS A 468 -2.80 -19.89 -19.05
N GLU A 469 -3.23 -18.76 -19.60
CA GLU A 469 -2.33 -17.65 -19.95
C GLU A 469 -2.34 -16.57 -18.85
N LEU A 470 -1.14 -16.20 -18.38
CA LEU A 470 -0.89 -15.08 -17.49
C LEU A 470 -0.30 -13.93 -18.29
N LYS A 471 -0.86 -12.72 -18.16
CA LYS A 471 -0.36 -11.53 -18.86
C LYS A 471 -0.04 -10.41 -17.88
N PHE A 472 1.23 -10.02 -17.83
CA PHE A 472 1.70 -8.94 -16.95
C PHE A 472 2.96 -8.25 -17.50
N SER A 473 3.28 -7.06 -17.00
CA SER A 473 4.62 -6.45 -17.06
C SER A 473 5.23 -6.39 -15.66
N VAL A 474 6.54 -6.22 -15.56
CA VAL A 474 7.21 -5.84 -14.32
C VAL A 474 7.77 -4.44 -14.51
N ASP A 475 7.24 -3.47 -13.78
CA ASP A 475 7.63 -2.06 -13.82
C ASP A 475 8.32 -1.63 -12.50
N VAL A 476 8.82 -0.40 -12.44
CA VAL A 476 9.32 0.20 -11.20
C VAL A 476 8.11 0.67 -10.37
N ALA A 477 8.07 0.39 -9.06
CA ALA A 477 7.00 0.91 -8.19
C ALA A 477 7.02 2.44 -8.12
N PRO A 478 5.88 3.14 -8.18
CA PRO A 478 5.85 4.58 -7.96
C PRO A 478 6.41 4.93 -6.57
N PRO A 479 7.14 6.05 -6.40
CA PRO A 479 7.64 6.44 -5.10
C PRO A 479 6.48 6.70 -4.16
N SER A 480 6.62 6.33 -2.88
CA SER A 480 5.60 6.53 -1.87
C SER A 480 6.22 6.93 -0.54
N THR A 481 5.43 7.51 0.37
CA THR A 481 5.85 7.90 1.73
C THR A 481 7.01 8.91 1.77
N LEU A 482 7.12 9.80 0.77
CA LEU A 482 8.10 10.89 0.81
C LEU A 482 7.88 11.75 2.06
N SER A 483 8.91 11.86 2.90
CA SER A 483 8.88 12.62 4.14
C SER A 483 10.24 13.26 4.42
N PHE A 484 10.23 14.36 5.16
CA PHE A 484 11.43 15.03 5.67
C PHE A 484 11.34 15.15 7.21
N PRO A 485 12.48 15.36 7.89
CA PRO A 485 12.49 15.74 9.30
C PRO A 485 11.63 16.98 9.55
N ALA A 486 11.06 17.09 10.76
CA ALA A 486 10.29 18.26 11.15
C ALA A 486 11.16 19.53 11.06
N VAL A 487 10.68 20.53 10.33
CA VAL A 487 11.34 21.83 10.17
C VAL A 487 10.71 22.82 11.14
N GLU A 488 11.53 23.66 11.77
CA GLU A 488 11.02 24.76 12.60
C GLU A 488 10.28 25.78 11.71
N GLN A 489 9.15 26.32 12.20
CA GLN A 489 8.35 27.31 11.45
C GLN A 489 9.13 28.59 11.15
N GLU A 490 10.13 28.91 11.96
CA GLU A 490 10.99 30.09 11.81
C GLU A 490 12.46 29.66 11.81
N MET A 491 13.07 29.62 10.63
CA MET A 491 14.48 29.30 10.49
C MET A 491 15.35 30.55 10.60
N ALA A 492 16.50 30.39 11.24
CA ALA A 492 17.48 31.45 11.39
C ALA A 492 18.25 31.68 10.08
N LEU A 493 18.36 32.95 9.68
CA LEU A 493 19.20 33.40 8.58
C LEU A 493 20.68 33.04 8.81
N LEU A 494 21.41 32.66 7.75
CA LEU A 494 22.83 32.27 7.73
C LEU A 494 23.20 31.00 8.51
N VAL A 495 22.24 30.30 9.12
CA VAL A 495 22.51 29.03 9.80
C VAL A 495 22.43 27.88 8.79
N PRO A 496 23.49 27.07 8.63
CA PRO A 496 23.46 25.93 7.73
C PRO A 496 22.45 24.90 8.22
N MET A 497 21.68 24.35 7.28
CA MET A 497 20.76 23.25 7.56
C MET A 497 20.93 22.13 6.55
N THR A 498 20.44 20.95 6.92
CA THR A 498 20.33 19.81 6.03
C THR A 498 19.08 19.02 6.37
N LEU A 499 18.22 18.80 5.38
CA LEU A 499 17.04 17.94 5.47
C LEU A 499 17.23 16.77 4.52
N THR A 500 17.32 15.56 5.07
CA THR A 500 17.44 14.33 4.28
C THR A 500 16.06 13.70 4.11
N PRO A 501 15.59 13.46 2.87
CA PRO A 501 14.31 12.82 2.64
C PRO A 501 14.35 11.34 3.02
N SER A 502 13.18 10.80 3.38
CA SER A 502 12.90 9.38 3.46
C SER A 502 11.77 9.06 2.48
N VAL A 503 11.99 8.09 1.60
CA VAL A 503 11.04 7.69 0.55
C VAL A 503 11.11 6.17 0.36
N GLN A 504 9.96 5.55 0.09
CA GLN A 504 9.88 4.15 -0.32
C GLN A 504 9.76 4.04 -1.84
N GLY A 505 10.46 3.09 -2.43
CA GLY A 505 10.55 2.90 -3.88
C GLY A 505 11.74 3.64 -4.50
N GLN A 506 12.00 3.37 -5.77
CA GLN A 506 13.09 3.98 -6.52
C GLN A 506 12.66 5.37 -7.04
N VAL A 507 13.49 6.38 -6.86
CA VAL A 507 13.27 7.75 -7.34
C VAL A 507 14.27 8.06 -8.45
N GLU A 508 13.78 8.63 -9.55
CA GLU A 508 14.61 9.08 -10.69
C GLU A 508 14.96 10.56 -10.57
N GLU A 509 14.03 11.37 -10.04
CA GLU A 509 14.18 12.82 -9.92
C GLU A 509 13.43 13.37 -8.70
N TYR A 510 14.06 14.31 -8.01
CA TYR A 510 13.42 15.18 -7.02
C TYR A 510 13.31 16.61 -7.54
N SER A 511 12.19 17.26 -7.25
CA SER A 511 11.95 18.68 -7.58
C SER A 511 11.25 19.38 -6.43
N VAL A 512 11.37 20.71 -6.34
CA VAL A 512 10.67 21.53 -5.35
C VAL A 512 10.02 22.74 -6.03
N PHE A 513 8.81 23.11 -5.58
CA PHE A 513 8.12 24.31 -6.05
C PHE A 513 7.29 24.95 -4.91
N PRO A 514 7.31 26.29 -4.76
CA PRO A 514 8.16 27.28 -5.44
C PRO A 514 9.65 27.12 -5.09
N ASP A 515 10.53 27.90 -5.73
CA ASP A 515 11.97 27.87 -5.46
C ASP A 515 12.25 28.11 -3.97
N LEU A 516 13.17 27.34 -3.40
CA LEU A 516 13.61 27.50 -2.01
C LEU A 516 14.24 28.89 -1.78
N PRO A 517 14.24 29.42 -0.54
CA PRO A 517 14.93 30.66 -0.21
C PRO A 517 16.38 30.65 -0.67
N ALA A 518 16.88 31.82 -1.11
CA ALA A 518 18.26 31.97 -1.56
C ALA A 518 19.25 31.35 -0.55
N GLY A 519 20.18 30.53 -1.04
CA GLY A 519 21.17 29.83 -0.21
C GLY A 519 20.78 28.40 0.18
N LEU A 520 19.50 28.00 0.06
CA LEU A 520 19.05 26.61 0.14
C LEU A 520 18.95 25.99 -1.26
N ARG A 521 19.38 24.74 -1.39
CA ARG A 521 19.28 23.97 -2.64
C ARG A 521 18.76 22.57 -2.36
N LEU A 522 17.95 22.06 -3.27
CA LEU A 522 17.58 20.64 -3.33
C LEU A 522 18.50 19.93 -4.33
N ASP A 523 19.09 18.82 -3.91
CA ASP A 523 19.79 17.91 -4.82
C ASP A 523 18.74 17.08 -5.60
N PRO A 524 18.67 17.19 -6.94
CA PRO A 524 17.64 16.51 -7.74
C PRO A 524 17.79 14.98 -7.79
N GLN A 525 18.94 14.42 -7.37
CA GLN A 525 19.17 12.98 -7.34
C GLN A 525 18.92 12.38 -5.95
N THR A 526 19.35 13.07 -4.89
CA THR A 526 19.25 12.55 -3.52
C THR A 526 18.04 13.11 -2.77
N GLY A 527 17.43 14.18 -3.25
CA GLY A 527 16.34 14.92 -2.62
C GLY A 527 16.75 15.66 -1.35
N VAL A 528 18.04 15.69 -1.02
CA VAL A 528 18.57 16.38 0.16
C VAL A 528 18.47 17.89 -0.04
N ILE A 529 17.81 18.57 0.89
CA ILE A 529 17.81 20.04 0.96
C ILE A 529 18.97 20.46 1.86
N SER A 530 19.89 21.26 1.33
CA SER A 530 21.07 21.70 2.09
C SER A 530 21.46 23.13 1.74
N GLY A 531 22.18 23.77 2.67
CA GLY A 531 22.71 25.12 2.49
C GLY A 531 22.40 26.02 3.69
N SER A 532 22.80 27.28 3.59
CA SER A 532 22.52 28.31 4.59
C SER A 532 21.67 29.38 3.90
N PRO A 533 20.44 29.66 4.38
CA PRO A 533 19.62 30.69 3.77
C PRO A 533 20.29 32.06 3.91
N THR A 534 20.49 32.76 2.80
CA THR A 534 21.23 34.03 2.73
C THR A 534 20.31 35.25 2.75
N GLU A 535 19.01 35.06 2.54
CA GLU A 535 18.02 36.14 2.53
C GLU A 535 16.81 35.84 3.43
N VAL A 536 16.20 36.90 3.95
CA VAL A 536 14.97 36.82 4.76
C VAL A 536 13.81 36.46 3.83
N ALA A 537 13.02 35.45 4.21
CA ALA A 537 11.87 34.98 3.47
C ALA A 537 10.65 34.91 4.39
N GLY A 538 9.50 35.41 3.90
CA GLY A 538 8.23 35.22 4.59
C GLY A 538 7.85 33.75 4.70
N GLU A 539 6.87 33.44 5.53
CA GLU A 539 6.34 32.07 5.64
C GLU A 539 5.78 31.62 4.28
N ALA A 540 6.31 30.52 3.77
CA ALA A 540 5.89 29.93 2.50
C ALA A 540 5.89 28.40 2.60
N THR A 541 5.05 27.78 1.77
CA THR A 541 4.95 26.31 1.66
C THR A 541 5.66 25.86 0.38
N TYR A 542 6.66 25.00 0.54
CA TYR A 542 7.46 24.40 -0.51
C TYR A 542 7.05 22.95 -0.71
N GLU A 543 6.53 22.61 -1.89
CA GLU A 543 6.15 21.23 -2.24
C GLU A 543 7.34 20.52 -2.86
N VAL A 544 7.85 19.51 -2.18
CA VAL A 544 8.90 18.62 -2.69
C VAL A 544 8.25 17.40 -3.30
N THR A 545 8.64 17.07 -4.53
CA THR A 545 8.15 15.94 -5.31
C THR A 545 9.27 14.95 -5.57
N ALA A 546 9.05 13.67 -5.28
CA ALA A 546 9.89 12.56 -5.72
C ALA A 546 9.17 11.80 -6.83
N LYS A 547 9.83 11.61 -7.97
CA LYS A 547 9.21 11.07 -9.19
C LYS A 547 10.05 9.94 -9.82
N ASN A 548 9.36 8.99 -10.43
CA ASN A 548 9.92 8.05 -11.39
C ASN A 548 8.97 7.86 -12.59
N SER A 549 9.30 6.95 -13.51
CA SER A 549 8.49 6.63 -14.68
C SER A 549 7.04 6.20 -14.40
N SER A 550 6.78 5.68 -13.20
CA SER A 550 5.50 5.06 -12.82
C SER A 550 4.61 5.97 -11.96
N GLY A 551 5.15 7.05 -11.38
CA GLY A 551 4.39 8.00 -10.59
C GLY A 551 5.24 8.97 -9.77
N SER A 552 4.59 9.68 -8.86
CA SER A 552 5.25 10.65 -7.97
C SER A 552 4.61 10.70 -6.58
N SER A 553 5.39 11.05 -5.57
CA SER A 553 4.94 11.37 -4.20
C SER A 553 5.36 12.78 -3.84
N THR A 554 4.48 13.52 -3.16
CA THR A 554 4.68 14.93 -2.81
C THR A 554 4.54 15.16 -1.32
N VAL A 555 5.35 16.06 -0.76
CA VAL A 555 5.27 16.50 0.64
C VAL A 555 5.47 18.02 0.72
N ALA A 556 4.71 18.67 1.59
CA ALA A 556 4.78 20.11 1.80
C ALA A 556 5.63 20.45 3.03
N LEU A 557 6.57 21.38 2.86
CA LEU A 557 7.37 21.96 3.94
C LEU A 557 6.99 23.43 4.11
N THR A 558 6.58 23.82 5.32
CA THR A 558 6.20 25.22 5.60
C THR A 558 7.15 25.82 6.62
N PHE A 559 7.87 26.87 6.22
CA PHE A 559 8.76 27.63 7.10
C PHE A 559 9.00 29.05 6.57
N ALA A 560 9.39 29.95 7.46
CA ALA A 560 9.90 31.29 7.17
C ALA A 560 11.41 31.36 7.47
N VAL A 561 12.13 32.29 6.84
CA VAL A 561 13.52 32.61 7.23
C VAL A 561 13.54 33.99 7.85
N LYS A 562 13.95 34.10 9.12
CA LYS A 562 14.02 35.35 9.89
C LYS A 562 15.42 35.58 10.44
N ARG A 563 15.78 36.86 10.69
CA ARG A 563 16.97 37.19 11.48
C ARG A 563 16.68 36.91 12.94
N THR A 564 17.55 36.14 13.60
CA THR A 564 17.47 35.85 15.04
C THR A 564 18.55 36.62 15.79
N PRO A 565 18.27 37.14 17.00
CA PRO A 565 19.28 37.84 17.78
C PRO A 565 20.45 36.92 18.11
N PRO A 566 21.69 37.43 18.13
CA PRO A 566 22.87 36.69 18.58
C PRO A 566 22.65 36.13 19.98
N LYS A 567 23.15 34.93 20.26
CA LYS A 567 23.09 34.29 21.59
C LYS A 567 24.36 33.50 21.87
N SER A 568 24.65 33.33 23.15
CA SER A 568 25.70 32.44 23.65
C SER A 568 27.12 32.81 23.20
N LEU A 569 27.43 34.11 23.03
CA LEU A 569 28.78 34.57 22.70
C LEU A 569 29.79 34.12 23.75
N LYS A 570 30.89 33.48 23.34
CA LYS A 570 31.99 33.02 24.21
C LYS A 570 33.33 33.02 23.49
N TYR A 571 34.42 33.10 24.26
CA TYR A 571 35.80 32.96 23.75
C TYR A 571 36.51 31.77 24.41
N PRO A 572 36.22 30.53 24.02
CA PRO A 572 36.67 29.34 24.74
C PRO A 572 38.19 29.11 24.71
N LEU A 573 38.89 29.66 23.71
CA LEU A 573 40.33 29.47 23.51
C LEU A 573 41.18 30.65 24.00
N LEU A 574 40.56 31.69 24.58
CA LEU A 574 41.28 32.85 25.08
C LEU A 574 41.92 32.53 26.43
N SER A 575 43.25 32.64 26.50
CA SER A 575 44.00 32.38 27.74
C SER A 575 43.87 33.57 28.72
N PRO A 576 43.70 33.31 30.04
CA PRO A 576 43.62 34.38 31.05
C PRO A 576 44.96 35.10 31.28
N GLN A 577 46.07 34.54 30.78
CA GLN A 577 47.40 35.12 30.83
C GLN A 577 48.02 35.08 29.43
N LEU A 578 48.12 36.24 28.80
CA LEU A 578 48.77 36.42 27.51
C LEU A 578 50.23 36.86 27.74
N MET A 579 51.11 36.57 26.78
CA MET A 579 52.51 36.99 26.83
C MET A 579 52.78 38.06 25.76
N VAL A 580 53.50 39.10 26.13
CA VAL A 580 53.98 40.12 25.18
C VAL A 580 54.73 39.46 24.02
N GLY A 581 54.45 39.88 22.78
CA GLY A 581 55.06 39.38 21.55
C GLY A 581 54.57 38.01 21.07
N ARG A 582 53.71 37.31 21.84
CA ARG A 582 53.11 36.05 21.43
C ARG A 582 51.80 36.32 20.71
N ALA A 583 51.67 35.82 19.48
CA ALA A 583 50.44 35.92 18.71
C ALA A 583 49.27 35.23 19.44
N VAL A 584 48.14 35.90 19.43
CA VAL A 584 46.86 35.47 19.96
C VAL A 584 45.89 35.41 18.78
N GLU A 585 45.14 34.33 18.71
CA GLU A 585 44.04 34.14 17.77
C GLU A 585 42.93 33.46 18.56
N ALA A 586 41.90 34.21 18.91
CA ALA A 586 40.77 33.74 19.70
C ALA A 586 39.49 33.99 18.93
N MET A 587 38.97 32.93 18.32
CA MET A 587 37.70 32.97 17.60
C MET A 587 36.52 32.93 18.59
N PRO A 588 35.46 33.70 18.35
CA PRO A 588 34.24 33.63 19.14
C PRO A 588 33.41 32.38 18.78
N ASP A 589 32.76 31.81 19.78
CA ASP A 589 31.63 30.90 19.61
C ASP A 589 30.34 31.71 19.83
N VAL A 590 29.52 31.85 18.79
CA VAL A 590 28.26 32.61 18.86
C VAL A 590 27.22 31.96 17.97
N SER A 591 25.99 31.86 18.48
CA SER A 591 24.85 31.28 17.77
C SER A 591 23.90 32.38 17.29
N GLY A 592 23.21 32.14 16.17
CA GLY A 592 22.36 33.14 15.51
C GLY A 592 23.13 33.99 14.51
N SER A 593 22.43 34.94 13.88
CA SER A 593 23.05 35.83 12.87
C SER A 593 23.73 37.03 13.54
N VAL A 594 25.04 37.20 13.39
CA VAL A 594 25.76 38.39 13.86
C VAL A 594 26.02 39.32 12.69
N GLN A 595 25.85 40.62 12.90
CA GLN A 595 26.13 41.66 11.91
C GLN A 595 27.38 42.47 12.26
N LYS A 596 27.62 42.67 13.57
CA LYS A 596 28.77 43.43 14.06
C LYS A 596 29.23 42.95 15.43
N PHE A 597 30.54 42.87 15.61
CA PHE A 597 31.21 42.74 16.91
C PHE A 597 31.79 44.08 17.39
N SER A 598 31.88 44.24 18.71
CA SER A 598 32.53 45.39 19.35
C SER A 598 33.08 45.01 20.73
N VAL A 599 34.08 45.74 21.24
CA VAL A 599 34.71 45.47 22.53
C VAL A 599 34.90 46.75 23.35
N GLN A 600 34.63 46.71 24.66
CA GLN A 600 34.88 47.81 25.58
C GLN A 600 35.41 47.34 26.95
N PRO A 601 36.43 48.00 27.55
CA PRO A 601 37.30 49.05 26.97
C PRO A 601 38.12 48.55 25.77
N PRO A 602 38.82 49.41 25.01
CA PRO A 602 39.69 48.96 23.93
C PRO A 602 40.74 47.95 24.41
N LEU A 603 41.04 46.95 23.58
CA LEU A 603 42.03 45.93 23.87
C LEU A 603 43.45 46.53 24.01
N PRO A 604 44.38 45.87 24.72
CA PRO A 604 45.77 46.29 24.81
C PRO A 604 46.42 46.46 23.44
N ALA A 605 47.39 47.38 23.33
CA ALA A 605 48.11 47.65 22.08
C ALA A 605 48.66 46.35 21.46
N GLY A 606 48.43 46.17 20.16
CA GLY A 606 48.78 44.97 19.39
C GLY A 606 47.72 43.87 19.36
N LEU A 607 46.60 44.00 20.09
CA LEU A 607 45.41 43.16 19.95
C LEU A 607 44.27 43.93 19.29
N GLU A 608 43.62 43.31 18.32
CA GLU A 608 42.46 43.86 17.60
C GLU A 608 41.35 42.81 17.52
N ILE A 609 40.10 43.27 17.42
CA ILE A 609 38.94 42.40 17.15
C ILE A 609 38.45 42.68 15.74
N ASP A 610 38.24 41.62 14.97
CA ASP A 610 37.58 41.72 13.66
C ASP A 610 36.10 42.08 13.87
N GLU A 611 35.64 43.17 13.25
CA GLU A 611 34.27 43.65 13.45
C GLU A 611 33.21 42.76 12.76
N GLU A 612 33.60 41.92 11.80
CA GLU A 612 32.72 41.05 11.01
C GLU A 612 32.61 39.65 11.62
N ASP A 613 33.73 39.02 11.97
CA ASP A 613 33.77 37.65 12.49
C ASP A 613 34.02 37.55 14.01
N GLY A 614 34.41 38.65 14.65
CA GLY A 614 34.63 38.76 16.09
C GLY A 614 35.93 38.12 16.58
N THR A 615 36.81 37.67 15.71
CA THR A 615 38.08 37.06 16.10
C THR A 615 39.00 38.11 16.73
N ILE A 616 39.51 37.82 17.93
CA ILE A 616 40.54 38.63 18.56
C ILE A 616 41.90 38.12 18.06
N THR A 617 42.62 38.97 17.34
CA THR A 617 43.92 38.64 16.75
C THR A 617 45.01 39.65 17.14
N GLY A 618 46.26 39.27 16.89
CA GLY A 618 47.42 40.14 17.07
C GLY A 618 48.35 39.66 18.18
N SER A 619 49.38 40.45 18.51
CA SER A 619 50.36 40.14 19.54
C SER A 619 50.47 41.31 20.50
N PRO A 620 50.18 41.14 21.81
CA PRO A 620 50.27 42.24 22.77
C PRO A 620 51.68 42.85 22.78
N GLU A 621 51.77 44.17 22.73
CA GLU A 621 53.05 44.89 22.64
C GLU A 621 53.62 45.28 24.02
N THR A 622 52.76 45.49 25.01
CA THR A 622 53.13 45.98 26.33
C THR A 622 52.47 45.19 27.46
N GLU A 623 53.12 45.13 28.61
CA GLU A 623 52.56 44.55 29.83
C GLU A 623 51.27 45.31 30.24
N ALA A 624 50.24 44.55 30.64
CA ALA A 624 48.96 45.08 31.08
C ALA A 624 48.44 44.27 32.26
N ALA A 625 47.99 44.97 33.31
CA ALA A 625 47.35 44.34 34.45
C ALA A 625 46.05 43.62 34.02
N GLU A 626 45.61 42.65 34.82
CA GLU A 626 44.36 41.93 34.59
C GLU A 626 43.17 42.91 34.47
N ALA A 627 42.47 42.87 33.35
CA ALA A 627 41.34 43.75 33.06
C ALA A 627 40.18 42.96 32.44
N LYS A 628 38.97 43.50 32.63
CA LYS A 628 37.75 42.97 32.05
C LYS A 628 37.41 43.70 30.75
N TYR A 629 37.08 42.95 29.72
CA TYR A 629 36.63 43.47 28.42
C TYR A 629 35.26 42.85 28.11
N VAL A 630 34.29 43.69 27.76
CA VAL A 630 32.96 43.26 27.34
C VAL A 630 32.95 43.23 25.82
N VAL A 631 32.76 42.04 25.26
CA VAL A 631 32.58 41.86 23.82
C VAL A 631 31.10 41.72 23.53
N THR A 632 30.59 42.48 22.56
CA THR A 632 29.18 42.50 22.18
C THR A 632 29.03 42.09 20.72
N ALA A 633 28.22 41.07 20.47
CA ALA A 633 27.76 40.66 19.14
C ALA A 633 26.33 41.16 18.93
N SER A 634 26.09 41.87 17.83
CA SER A 634 24.82 42.58 17.59
C SER A 634 24.28 42.38 16.17
N ASN A 635 22.95 42.47 16.04
CA ASN A 635 22.24 42.62 14.78
C ASN A 635 20.94 43.44 15.00
N GLU A 636 20.17 43.68 13.93
CA GLU A 636 18.89 44.40 14.00
C GLU A 636 17.81 43.74 14.89
N ALA A 637 17.92 42.45 15.20
CA ALA A 637 16.98 41.70 16.03
C ALA A 637 17.36 41.69 17.52
N GLY A 638 18.60 42.05 17.89
CA GLY A 638 19.08 42.15 19.27
C GLY A 638 20.59 41.99 19.40
N GLU A 639 21.06 41.90 20.65
CA GLU A 639 22.48 41.79 20.98
C GLU A 639 22.72 40.78 22.10
N THR A 640 23.94 40.25 22.17
CA THR A 640 24.44 39.44 23.27
C THR A 640 25.86 39.88 23.61
N SER A 641 26.24 39.80 24.87
CA SER A 641 27.57 40.22 25.33
C SER A 641 28.21 39.16 26.21
N GLU A 642 29.54 39.10 26.19
CA GLU A 642 30.37 38.24 27.02
C GLU A 642 31.48 39.04 27.70
N GLU A 643 31.75 38.76 28.97
CA GLU A 643 32.88 39.34 29.70
C GLU A 643 34.11 38.43 29.57
N ILE A 644 35.14 38.90 28.88
CA ILE A 644 36.46 38.25 28.84
C ILE A 644 37.42 38.94 29.83
N THR A 645 38.24 38.15 30.51
CA THR A 645 39.21 38.67 31.49
C THR A 645 40.57 38.03 31.23
N PHE A 646 41.60 38.87 31.05
CA PHE A 646 42.97 38.41 30.90
C PHE A 646 43.98 39.48 31.33
N ALA A 647 45.19 39.05 31.68
CA ALA A 647 46.36 39.89 31.90
C ALA A 647 47.40 39.67 30.78
N VAL A 648 48.24 40.68 30.51
CA VAL A 648 49.38 40.57 29.60
C VAL A 648 50.68 40.63 30.41
N LEU A 649 51.44 39.54 30.40
CA LEU A 649 52.68 39.37 31.16
C LEU A 649 53.91 39.43 30.24
N LEU A 650 55.06 39.81 30.79
CA LEU A 650 56.34 39.69 30.09
C LEU A 650 56.84 38.23 30.08
N PRO A 651 57.40 37.73 28.97
CA PRO A 651 58.12 36.46 28.98
C PRO A 651 59.46 36.60 29.74
N PRO A 652 59.95 35.55 30.44
CA PRO A 652 61.27 35.61 31.08
C PRO A 652 62.39 35.73 30.01
N PRO A 653 63.44 36.52 30.27
CA PRO A 653 64.61 36.60 29.39
C PRO A 653 65.28 35.23 29.29
N SER A 654 65.78 34.90 28.11
CA SER A 654 66.42 33.62 27.81
C SER A 654 67.50 33.78 26.75
N ASP A 655 68.47 32.87 26.78
CA ASP A 655 69.54 32.75 25.80
C ASP A 655 70.34 34.06 25.60
N LEU A 656 70.59 34.81 26.69
CA LEU A 656 71.51 35.95 26.63
C LEU A 656 72.92 35.46 26.27
N SER A 657 73.55 36.08 25.28
CA SER A 657 74.90 35.78 24.83
C SER A 657 75.55 36.98 24.14
N TYR A 658 76.88 36.95 23.99
CA TYR A 658 77.67 37.98 23.30
C TYR A 658 78.58 37.32 22.25
N PRO A 659 78.00 36.82 21.14
CA PRO A 659 78.72 35.95 20.21
C PRO A 659 79.77 36.66 19.35
N LEU A 660 79.65 37.97 19.19
CA LEU A 660 80.61 38.81 18.47
C LEU A 660 81.71 39.37 19.37
N ALA A 661 81.76 38.96 20.65
CA ALA A 661 82.84 39.34 21.53
C ALA A 661 84.16 38.72 21.08
N SER A 662 85.15 39.56 20.76
CA SER A 662 86.54 39.13 20.61
C SER A 662 87.10 38.72 21.98
N SER A 663 87.98 37.71 21.99
CA SER A 663 88.75 37.35 23.18
C SER A 663 89.85 38.37 23.50
N THR A 664 90.15 39.30 22.59
CA THR A 664 91.22 40.31 22.77
C THR A 664 90.87 41.64 22.09
N TYR A 665 91.11 42.76 22.79
CA TYR A 665 90.95 44.13 22.27
C TYR A 665 92.23 44.95 22.44
N ALA A 666 92.45 45.96 21.59
CA ALA A 666 93.59 46.88 21.72
C ALA A 666 93.25 48.11 22.57
N VAL A 667 94.24 48.63 23.31
CA VAL A 667 94.15 49.94 23.99
C VAL A 667 93.86 51.05 22.96
N GLY A 668 92.85 51.89 23.23
CA GLY A 668 92.39 52.97 22.35
C GLY A 668 91.64 52.52 21.08
N GLY A 669 91.37 51.22 20.92
CA GLY A 669 90.51 50.69 19.85
C GLY A 669 89.03 50.71 20.25
N PRO A 670 88.09 50.91 19.30
CA PRO A 670 86.66 50.91 19.62
C PRO A 670 86.19 49.50 19.96
N VAL A 671 85.56 49.35 21.12
CA VAL A 671 84.82 48.16 21.55
C VAL A 671 83.34 48.44 21.33
N LEU A 672 82.67 47.54 20.61
CA LEU A 672 81.22 47.52 20.45
C LEU A 672 80.77 46.06 20.41
N ILE A 673 80.16 45.60 21.49
CA ILE A 673 79.68 44.23 21.65
C ILE A 673 78.18 44.30 21.90
N GLU A 674 77.41 43.86 20.91
CA GLU A 674 75.96 43.81 21.01
C GLU A 674 75.52 42.47 21.64
N PRO A 675 74.56 42.48 22.58
CA PRO A 675 73.99 41.26 23.12
C PRO A 675 73.05 40.60 22.12
N GLU A 676 73.08 39.28 22.07
CA GLU A 676 72.00 38.47 21.51
C GLU A 676 71.18 37.89 22.65
N ILE A 677 69.89 38.21 22.69
CA ILE A 677 68.93 37.68 23.68
C ILE A 677 67.63 37.34 22.97
N LYS A 678 67.06 36.18 23.29
CA LYS A 678 65.89 35.65 22.58
C LYS A 678 64.58 36.33 23.00
N THR A 679 64.50 36.76 24.25
CA THR A 679 63.32 37.43 24.84
C THR A 679 63.76 38.68 25.62
N ALA A 680 63.74 39.85 24.97
CA ALA A 680 64.33 41.09 25.49
C ALA A 680 63.32 42.11 26.06
N HIS A 681 62.07 41.71 26.29
CA HIS A 681 61.01 42.69 26.61
C HIS A 681 61.18 43.24 28.03
N GLY A 682 61.37 44.56 28.13
CA GLY A 682 61.44 45.28 29.41
C GLY A 682 62.64 44.88 30.29
N CYS A 683 63.73 44.41 29.69
CA CYS A 683 64.91 43.94 30.45
C CYS A 683 65.82 45.10 30.87
N SER A 684 66.38 45.00 32.08
CA SER A 684 67.51 45.80 32.56
C SER A 684 68.77 44.94 32.62
N TYR A 685 69.92 45.51 32.25
CA TYR A 685 71.21 44.82 32.18
C TYR A 685 72.18 45.29 33.27
N SER A 686 72.94 44.35 33.83
CA SER A 686 74.00 44.62 34.82
C SER A 686 75.21 43.72 34.59
N VAL A 687 76.41 44.18 34.94
CA VAL A 687 77.67 43.42 34.78
C VAL A 687 78.45 43.31 36.10
N GLU A 688 79.04 42.15 36.37
CA GLU A 688 79.91 41.89 37.53
C GLU A 688 81.05 40.92 37.17
N PRO A 689 82.34 41.21 37.49
CA PRO A 689 82.89 42.44 38.07
C PRO A 689 82.78 43.66 37.12
N PRO A 690 83.07 44.91 37.56
CA PRO A 690 83.02 46.09 36.69
C PRO A 690 83.98 45.97 35.50
N LEU A 691 83.54 46.47 34.34
CA LEU A 691 84.32 46.47 33.10
C LEU A 691 85.58 47.37 33.22
N PRO A 692 86.63 47.11 32.41
CA PRO A 692 87.85 47.93 32.39
C PRO A 692 87.56 49.41 32.10
N GLU A 693 88.45 50.29 32.58
CA GLU A 693 88.32 51.74 32.38
C GLU A 693 88.23 52.09 30.88
N GLY A 694 87.19 52.85 30.52
CA GLY A 694 86.89 53.23 29.14
C GLY A 694 85.90 52.31 28.41
N ILE A 695 85.47 51.19 29.00
CA ILE A 695 84.40 50.32 28.48
C ILE A 695 83.18 50.36 29.42
N GLU A 696 81.99 50.63 28.88
CA GLU A 696 80.74 50.74 29.63
C GLU A 696 79.65 49.80 29.09
N LEU A 697 78.76 49.32 29.97
CA LEU A 697 77.54 48.59 29.62
C LEU A 697 76.35 49.55 29.65
N ASP A 698 75.59 49.64 28.57
CA ASP A 698 74.30 50.32 28.58
C ASP A 698 73.25 49.48 29.33
N PRO A 699 72.70 50.00 30.46
CA PRO A 699 71.78 49.24 31.31
C PRO A 699 70.41 48.97 30.67
N LYS A 700 70.06 49.61 29.54
CA LYS A 700 68.80 49.41 28.83
C LYS A 700 68.94 48.53 27.59
N THR A 701 70.05 48.66 26.86
CA THR A 701 70.26 47.93 25.61
C THR A 701 71.14 46.70 25.78
N GLY A 702 71.91 46.61 26.87
CA GLY A 702 72.86 45.54 27.11
C GLY A 702 74.12 45.62 26.24
N VAL A 703 74.28 46.69 25.45
CA VAL A 703 75.45 46.91 24.59
C VAL A 703 76.65 47.28 25.45
N VAL A 704 77.76 46.58 25.24
CA VAL A 704 79.06 46.91 25.85
C VAL A 704 79.85 47.73 24.85
N SER A 705 80.19 48.97 25.17
CA SER A 705 80.88 49.87 24.22
C SER A 705 81.87 50.81 24.90
N GLY A 706 82.86 51.29 24.15
CA GLY A 706 83.83 52.27 24.61
C GLY A 706 85.24 52.05 24.04
N GLU A 707 86.23 52.76 24.58
CA GLU A 707 87.64 52.64 24.17
C GLU A 707 88.48 52.27 25.40
N PRO A 708 89.10 51.07 25.45
CA PRO A 708 89.86 50.63 26.61
C PRO A 708 91.05 51.56 26.87
N ALA A 709 91.15 52.12 28.07
CA ALA A 709 92.17 53.11 28.42
C ALA A 709 93.51 52.47 28.86
N ALA A 710 93.51 51.20 29.29
CA ALA A 710 94.69 50.49 29.77
C ALA A 710 94.61 48.98 29.47
N THR A 711 95.75 48.31 29.47
CA THR A 711 95.82 46.84 29.31
C THR A 711 95.26 46.12 30.53
N CYS A 712 94.57 45.00 30.31
CA CYS A 712 94.08 44.12 31.38
C CYS A 712 94.30 42.65 31.02
N ASP A 713 94.58 41.83 32.03
CA ASP A 713 94.63 40.38 31.90
C ASP A 713 93.25 39.82 31.54
N GLU A 714 93.21 38.60 31.00
CA GLU A 714 91.96 37.90 30.67
C GLU A 714 91.05 37.78 31.91
N ALA A 715 89.85 38.35 31.81
CA ALA A 715 88.86 38.35 32.88
C ALA A 715 87.49 37.92 32.35
N THR A 716 86.68 37.31 33.24
CA THR A 716 85.29 36.92 32.97
C THR A 716 84.34 37.92 33.59
N TYR A 717 83.45 38.49 32.78
CA TYR A 717 82.41 39.43 33.15
C TYR A 717 81.04 38.76 32.99
N ASN A 718 80.30 38.62 34.10
CA ASN A 718 78.95 38.06 34.07
C ASN A 718 77.96 39.18 33.81
N ILE A 719 77.23 39.10 32.70
CA ILE A 719 76.19 40.06 32.36
C ILE A 719 74.83 39.42 32.59
N THR A 720 73.96 40.08 33.35
CA THR A 720 72.61 39.62 33.66
C THR A 720 71.58 40.52 33.01
N ALA A 721 70.67 39.95 32.21
CA ALA A 721 69.44 40.60 31.76
C ALA A 721 68.28 40.18 32.69
N ARG A 722 67.51 41.13 33.21
CA ARG A 722 66.41 40.87 34.16
C ARG A 722 65.15 41.65 33.81
N ASN A 723 63.99 40.99 33.89
CA ASN A 723 62.67 41.63 33.89
C ASN A 723 61.79 41.10 35.04
N SER A 724 60.50 41.48 35.08
CA SER A 724 59.56 41.06 36.13
C SER A 724 59.28 39.55 36.15
N ALA A 725 59.54 38.84 35.05
CA ALA A 725 59.27 37.41 34.90
C ALA A 725 60.49 36.51 35.14
N GLY A 726 61.72 37.02 35.06
CA GLY A 726 62.93 36.23 35.30
C GLY A 726 64.24 36.95 34.96
N SER A 727 65.35 36.18 34.94
CA SER A 727 66.67 36.67 34.54
C SER A 727 67.42 35.65 33.67
N SER A 728 68.28 36.14 32.79
CA SER A 728 69.21 35.35 31.97
C SER A 728 70.62 35.92 32.12
N GLU A 729 71.62 35.05 32.11
CA GLU A 729 73.02 35.42 32.36
C GLU A 729 73.90 34.96 31.20
N ALA A 730 74.90 35.78 30.85
CA ALA A 730 75.93 35.48 29.87
C ALA A 730 77.31 35.79 30.44
N GLN A 731 78.30 34.98 30.06
CA GLN A 731 79.69 35.22 30.41
C GLN A 731 80.39 35.86 29.22
N LEU A 732 81.04 36.99 29.45
CA LEU A 732 81.86 37.69 28.50
C LEU A 732 83.32 37.56 28.94
N VAL A 733 84.18 36.99 28.11
CA VAL A 733 85.60 36.75 28.44
C VAL A 733 86.48 37.44 27.41
N PHE A 734 87.29 38.40 27.86
CA PHE A 734 88.27 39.07 27.00
C PHE A 734 89.43 39.65 27.82
N GLN A 735 90.53 39.95 27.12
CA GLN A 735 91.68 40.71 27.63
C GLN A 735 91.90 41.99 26.79
N VAL A 736 92.64 42.96 27.32
CA VAL A 736 93.03 44.18 26.60
C VAL A 736 94.54 44.25 26.49
N VAL A 737 95.07 44.30 25.27
CA VAL A 737 96.51 44.30 24.94
C VAL A 737 96.92 45.59 24.23
N GLU A 738 98.22 45.87 24.16
CA GLU A 738 98.73 47.14 23.62
C GLU A 738 98.58 47.25 22.09
N THR A 739 98.67 46.12 21.37
CA THR A 739 98.42 46.03 19.90
C THR A 739 97.85 44.65 19.56
N LEU A 740 96.86 44.60 18.64
CA LEU A 740 96.28 43.35 18.14
C LEU A 740 97.17 42.75 17.05
N ASP A 741 97.76 41.57 17.31
CA ASP A 741 98.35 40.74 16.25
C ASP A 741 97.20 40.15 15.40
N SER A 742 96.82 40.86 14.32
CA SER A 742 95.73 40.46 13.42
C SER A 742 96.30 39.82 12.15
N ASP A 743 96.33 38.49 12.16
CA ASP A 743 96.78 37.68 11.04
C ASP A 743 95.82 37.78 9.82
N GLN A 744 96.46 38.07 8.67
CA GLN A 744 96.10 37.73 7.27
C GLN A 744 95.32 38.68 6.34
N VAL A 745 94.61 39.74 6.77
CA VAL A 745 94.00 40.71 5.79
C VAL A 745 94.39 42.17 6.05
N ALA A 746 94.35 42.65 7.30
CA ALA A 746 94.73 44.02 7.65
C ALA A 746 96.21 44.34 7.39
N GLY A 747 97.10 43.33 7.50
CA GLY A 747 98.53 43.47 7.21
C GLY A 747 98.89 43.64 5.71
N SER A 748 97.92 43.51 4.79
CA SER A 748 98.16 43.59 3.34
C SER A 748 97.76 44.93 2.70
N ILE A 749 97.18 45.86 3.46
CA ILE A 749 96.71 47.16 2.95
C ILE A 749 97.78 48.22 3.16
N ASN A 750 98.25 48.81 2.06
CA ASN A 750 99.17 49.93 2.09
C ASN A 750 98.39 51.24 2.27
N LYS A 751 98.56 51.87 3.44
CA LYS A 751 97.85 53.12 3.80
C LYS A 751 98.10 54.27 2.81
N ASP A 752 99.31 54.38 2.26
CA ASP A 752 99.66 55.41 1.27
C ASP A 752 99.00 55.15 -0.08
N PHE A 753 98.91 53.88 -0.50
CA PHE A 753 98.20 53.50 -1.71
C PHE A 753 96.71 53.79 -1.58
N ALA A 754 96.11 53.39 -0.46
CA ALA A 754 94.69 53.59 -0.21
C ALA A 754 94.29 55.08 -0.17
N ALA A 755 95.13 55.95 0.41
CA ALA A 755 94.92 57.40 0.38
C ALA A 755 95.04 57.99 -1.03
N LYS A 756 95.97 57.49 -1.85
CA LYS A 756 96.12 57.93 -3.25
C LYS A 756 94.95 57.50 -4.12
N ILE A 757 94.46 56.27 -3.95
CA ILE A 757 93.27 55.78 -4.64
C ILE A 757 92.06 56.63 -4.27
N GLU A 758 91.88 56.96 -3.00
CA GLU A 758 90.73 57.73 -2.56
C GLU A 758 90.67 59.16 -3.12
N ALA A 759 91.81 59.75 -3.46
CA ALA A 759 91.91 61.08 -4.06
C ALA A 759 91.60 61.11 -5.57
N VAL A 760 91.42 59.95 -6.23
CA VAL A 760 91.08 59.89 -7.64
C VAL A 760 89.59 60.16 -7.84
N GLU A 761 89.23 61.10 -8.71
CA GLU A 761 87.84 61.45 -9.03
C GLU A 761 87.42 61.03 -10.46
N ASP A 762 88.38 60.71 -11.34
CA ASP A 762 88.14 60.26 -12.71
C ASP A 762 88.77 58.88 -12.95
N ILE A 763 88.03 57.98 -13.60
CA ILE A 763 88.49 56.64 -13.97
C ILE A 763 89.74 56.65 -14.84
N ALA A 764 89.94 57.70 -15.66
CA ALA A 764 91.13 57.84 -16.51
C ALA A 764 92.42 58.04 -15.71
N GLU A 765 92.33 58.52 -14.46
CA GLU A 765 93.45 58.80 -13.57
C GLU A 765 93.70 57.66 -12.55
N LEU A 766 92.94 56.57 -12.65
CA LEU A 766 93.05 55.45 -11.73
C LEU A 766 94.43 54.77 -11.84
N LEU A 767 95.06 54.54 -10.68
CA LEU A 767 96.35 53.86 -10.58
C LEU A 767 96.28 52.42 -11.15
N PRO A 768 97.42 51.82 -11.56
CA PRO A 768 97.46 50.45 -12.07
C PRO A 768 96.87 49.43 -11.11
N GLU A 769 96.24 48.38 -11.66
CA GLU A 769 95.64 47.29 -10.88
C GLU A 769 96.67 46.61 -9.94
N PRO A 770 96.42 46.58 -8.62
CA PRO A 770 97.27 45.85 -7.66
C PRO A 770 97.19 44.33 -7.85
N SER A 771 98.20 43.60 -7.42
CA SER A 771 98.22 42.14 -7.56
C SER A 771 97.17 41.47 -6.65
N LYS A 772 96.08 40.93 -7.22
CA LYS A 772 95.04 40.19 -6.48
C LYS A 772 95.57 39.09 -5.55
N THR A 773 96.71 38.48 -5.88
CA THR A 773 97.32 37.37 -5.10
C THR A 773 98.29 37.82 -4.00
N HIS A 774 98.89 39.01 -4.10
CA HIS A 774 99.99 39.45 -3.22
C HIS A 774 99.66 40.75 -2.46
N GLN A 775 98.78 41.58 -3.03
CA GLN A 775 98.32 42.87 -2.51
C GLN A 775 96.80 42.86 -2.50
N TYR A 776 96.26 41.87 -1.81
CA TYR A 776 94.85 41.53 -1.83
C TYR A 776 93.97 42.67 -1.28
N GLY A 777 94.36 43.29 -0.16
CA GLY A 777 93.64 44.42 0.42
C GLY A 777 93.66 45.67 -0.47
N ASP A 778 94.81 46.02 -1.03
CA ASP A 778 94.95 47.13 -1.98
C ASP A 778 94.10 46.90 -3.24
N TRP A 779 94.07 45.67 -3.75
CA TRP A 779 93.22 45.29 -4.89
C TRP A 779 91.73 45.46 -4.59
N MET A 780 91.27 45.14 -3.37
CA MET A 780 89.88 45.34 -2.96
C MET A 780 89.51 46.83 -2.93
N ILE A 781 90.37 47.68 -2.37
CA ILE A 781 90.16 49.14 -2.34
C ILE A 781 90.11 49.69 -3.77
N TRP A 782 91.04 49.26 -4.63
CA TRP A 782 91.06 49.64 -6.04
C TRP A 782 89.77 49.24 -6.77
N MET A 783 89.29 48.01 -6.57
CA MET A 783 88.08 47.50 -7.23
C MET A 783 86.81 48.20 -6.75
N VAL A 784 86.67 48.44 -5.44
CA VAL A 784 85.55 49.21 -4.88
C VAL A 784 85.57 50.64 -5.39
N HIS A 785 86.75 51.24 -5.53
CA HIS A 785 86.86 52.59 -6.05
C HIS A 785 86.47 52.68 -7.53
N ARG A 786 86.76 51.66 -8.36
CA ARG A 786 86.21 51.57 -9.73
C ARG A 786 84.68 51.55 -9.77
N ALA A 787 84.07 50.81 -8.85
CA ALA A 787 82.61 50.79 -8.73
C ALA A 787 82.05 52.17 -8.36
N HIS A 788 82.75 52.89 -7.46
CA HIS A 788 82.41 54.26 -7.07
C HIS A 788 82.56 55.28 -8.21
N LEU A 789 83.60 55.16 -9.03
CA LEU A 789 83.83 55.99 -10.23
C LEU A 789 82.92 55.62 -11.41
N ASN A 790 81.99 54.68 -11.23
CA ASN A 790 81.03 54.24 -12.23
C ASN A 790 81.69 53.77 -13.55
N ASP A 791 82.74 52.95 -13.44
CA ASP A 791 83.51 52.44 -14.58
C ASP A 791 82.62 51.67 -15.59
N PRO A 792 82.53 52.11 -16.86
CA PRO A 792 81.73 51.44 -17.90
C PRO A 792 82.14 50.00 -18.21
N SER A 793 83.38 49.63 -17.92
CA SER A 793 83.90 48.27 -18.15
C SER A 793 83.56 47.30 -17.00
N LEU A 794 83.16 47.81 -15.83
CA LEU A 794 82.87 47.02 -14.65
C LEU A 794 81.39 46.60 -14.63
N VAL A 795 81.09 45.54 -15.37
CA VAL A 795 79.71 45.00 -15.47
C VAL A 795 79.44 43.88 -14.45
N ASP A 796 80.48 43.12 -14.09
CA ASP A 796 80.41 42.01 -13.13
C ASP A 796 81.36 42.29 -11.95
N PHE A 797 80.78 42.46 -10.77
CA PHE A 797 81.49 42.71 -9.53
C PHE A 797 81.37 41.48 -8.62
N ASN A 798 82.50 40.83 -8.36
CA ASN A 798 82.52 39.54 -7.66
C ASN A 798 83.60 39.48 -6.57
N PHE A 799 83.16 39.49 -5.32
CA PHE A 799 83.96 39.29 -4.11
C PHE A 799 83.60 38.00 -3.37
N ASN A 800 83.18 36.95 -4.09
CA ASN A 800 82.84 35.68 -3.45
C ASN A 800 84.03 35.07 -2.71
N ASN A 801 83.81 34.62 -1.48
CA ASN A 801 84.79 34.07 -0.54
C ASN A 801 85.92 35.05 -0.20
N MET A 802 85.72 36.34 -0.47
CA MET A 802 86.66 37.39 -0.15
C MET A 802 86.22 38.05 1.16
N HIS A 803 86.90 37.72 2.25
CA HIS A 803 86.58 38.28 3.56
C HIS A 803 86.89 39.77 3.59
N MET A 804 85.85 40.62 3.58
CA MET A 804 86.02 42.06 3.72
C MET A 804 86.39 42.40 5.16
N PRO A 805 87.36 43.30 5.38
CA PRO A 805 87.67 43.78 6.72
C PRO A 805 86.47 44.51 7.32
N GLU A 806 86.41 44.52 8.64
CA GLU A 806 85.33 45.20 9.35
C GLU A 806 85.34 46.71 9.07
N PRO A 807 84.18 47.38 9.06
CA PRO A 807 84.06 48.80 8.71
C PRO A 807 84.92 49.75 9.57
N HIS A 808 85.15 49.39 10.84
CA HIS A 808 85.98 50.18 11.76
C HIS A 808 87.49 50.00 11.49
N ILE A 809 87.86 48.91 10.81
CA ILE A 809 89.23 48.62 10.37
C ILE A 809 89.52 49.30 9.03
N GLU A 810 88.58 49.22 8.07
CA GLU A 810 88.73 49.81 6.74
C GLU A 810 87.38 50.22 6.11
N SER A 811 87.11 51.53 6.13
CA SER A 811 85.85 52.10 5.64
C SER A 811 85.75 52.21 4.12
N ARG A 812 86.89 52.10 3.40
CA ARG A 812 86.95 52.30 1.93
C ARG A 812 86.54 51.06 1.12
N ILE A 813 86.23 49.95 1.77
CA ILE A 813 85.79 48.71 1.10
C ILE A 813 84.27 48.54 1.21
N ALA A 814 83.74 47.95 2.29
CA ALA A 814 82.33 47.55 2.30
C ALA A 814 81.36 48.75 2.33
N PRO A 815 81.50 49.77 3.21
CA PRO A 815 80.60 50.93 3.21
C PRO A 815 80.66 51.74 1.90
N LYS A 816 81.88 51.97 1.38
CA LYS A 816 82.07 52.69 0.12
C LYS A 816 81.44 51.96 -1.07
N LEU A 817 81.51 50.62 -1.08
CA LEU A 817 80.86 49.80 -2.10
C LEU A 817 79.34 49.91 -2.03
N MET A 818 78.73 49.84 -0.85
CA MET A 818 77.27 49.94 -0.71
C MET A 818 76.78 51.29 -1.24
N LYS A 819 77.44 52.38 -0.87
CA LYS A 819 77.12 53.73 -1.35
C LYS A 819 77.34 53.87 -2.87
N ALA A 820 78.37 53.24 -3.43
CA ALA A 820 78.61 53.26 -4.87
C ALA A 820 77.46 52.64 -5.67
N MET A 821 76.75 51.66 -5.12
CA MET A 821 75.63 51.01 -5.83
C MET A 821 74.43 51.94 -6.04
N GLU A 822 74.30 53.02 -5.29
CA GLU A 822 73.20 53.98 -5.43
C GLU A 822 73.26 54.70 -6.78
N THR A 823 74.46 55.12 -7.20
CA THR A 823 74.68 55.91 -8.42
C THR A 823 75.22 55.11 -9.60
N ASN A 824 75.68 53.86 -9.37
CA ASN A 824 76.29 53.06 -10.42
C ASN A 824 75.28 52.64 -11.50
N THR A 825 75.66 52.80 -12.77
CA THR A 825 74.81 52.54 -13.93
C THR A 825 75.29 51.40 -14.83
N TYR A 826 76.42 50.75 -14.50
CA TYR A 826 77.06 49.75 -15.38
C TYR A 826 77.10 48.35 -14.78
N ILE A 827 77.21 48.23 -13.46
CA ILE A 827 77.22 46.94 -12.76
C ILE A 827 75.85 46.28 -12.91
N LYS A 828 75.87 45.08 -13.49
CA LYS A 828 74.69 44.21 -13.68
C LYS A 828 74.71 43.03 -12.72
N THR A 829 75.89 42.55 -12.36
CA THR A 829 76.05 41.43 -11.42
C THR A 829 76.86 41.90 -10.22
N LEU A 830 76.28 41.77 -9.02
CA LEU A 830 76.94 41.98 -7.75
C LEU A 830 76.88 40.68 -6.94
N SER A 831 78.03 40.03 -6.76
CA SER A 831 78.14 38.77 -6.03
C SER A 831 79.12 38.93 -4.87
N LEU A 832 78.60 38.81 -3.65
CA LEU A 832 79.30 39.01 -2.39
C LEU A 832 79.08 37.80 -1.45
N VAL A 833 79.24 36.58 -1.98
CA VAL A 833 78.99 35.35 -1.20
C VAL A 833 80.09 35.14 -0.18
N ASN A 834 79.75 34.87 1.09
CA ASN A 834 80.73 34.63 2.16
C ASN A 834 81.83 35.70 2.22
N SER A 835 81.41 36.97 2.15
CA SER A 835 82.30 38.13 2.05
C SER A 835 82.37 38.97 3.33
N ASN A 836 81.81 38.49 4.43
CA ASN A 836 81.74 39.21 5.71
C ASN A 836 80.83 40.45 5.70
N LEU A 837 79.73 40.43 4.94
CA LEU A 837 78.72 41.48 5.06
C LEU A 837 77.95 41.36 6.37
N MET A 838 77.85 42.48 7.09
CA MET A 838 77.11 42.57 8.35
C MET A 838 75.84 43.39 8.18
N LYS A 839 75.01 43.42 9.24
CA LYS A 839 73.75 44.17 9.33
C LYS A 839 73.84 45.60 8.79
N VAL A 840 74.83 46.39 9.22
CA VAL A 840 74.97 47.81 8.83
C VAL A 840 75.10 47.96 7.32
N GLN A 841 75.95 47.15 6.69
CA GLN A 841 76.14 47.19 5.23
C GLN A 841 74.89 46.70 4.49
N GLY A 842 74.14 45.76 5.05
CA GLY A 842 72.84 45.34 4.49
C GLY A 842 71.81 46.49 4.45
N MET A 843 71.79 47.34 5.48
CA MET A 843 70.92 48.52 5.55
C MET A 843 71.35 49.62 4.56
N GLU A 844 72.65 49.86 4.43
CA GLU A 844 73.20 50.78 3.44
C GLU A 844 72.90 50.32 2.01
N LEU A 845 73.05 49.01 1.74
CA LEU A 845 72.70 48.42 0.46
C LEU A 845 71.21 48.54 0.15
N ALA A 846 70.34 48.32 1.14
CA ALA A 846 68.90 48.49 0.96
C ALA A 846 68.57 49.92 0.48
N THR A 847 69.22 50.93 1.07
CA THR A 847 69.05 52.33 0.67
C THR A 847 69.50 52.53 -0.78
N ALA A 848 70.67 52.01 -1.15
CA ALA A 848 71.18 52.09 -2.52
C ALA A 848 70.26 51.40 -3.56
N LEU A 849 69.65 50.27 -3.20
CA LEU A 849 68.75 49.51 -4.08
C LEU A 849 67.41 50.21 -4.34
N GLN A 850 67.02 51.21 -3.54
CA GLN A 850 65.81 52.01 -3.81
C GLN A 850 65.96 52.82 -5.11
N GLU A 851 67.17 53.27 -5.43
CA GLU A 851 67.44 54.10 -6.60
C GLU A 851 68.09 53.35 -7.76
N ASN A 852 68.80 52.24 -7.49
CA ASN A 852 69.51 51.50 -8.54
C ASN A 852 68.55 50.88 -9.58
N LYS A 853 68.83 51.10 -10.87
CA LYS A 853 67.99 50.63 -12.01
C LYS A 853 68.75 49.76 -13.01
N THR A 854 69.93 49.26 -12.63
CA THR A 854 70.86 48.60 -13.55
C THR A 854 71.19 47.18 -13.11
N LEU A 855 71.20 46.93 -11.81
CA LEU A 855 71.52 45.63 -11.25
C LEU A 855 70.49 44.57 -11.67
N GLN A 856 70.98 43.43 -12.14
CA GLN A 856 70.21 42.29 -12.62
C GLN A 856 70.38 41.07 -11.70
N ILE A 857 71.58 40.88 -11.15
CA ILE A 857 71.91 39.75 -10.28
C ILE A 857 72.50 40.29 -8.99
N LEU A 858 71.86 39.99 -7.87
CA LEU A 858 72.34 40.28 -6.53
C LEU A 858 72.48 38.98 -5.74
N ASN A 859 73.71 38.65 -5.34
CA ASN A 859 74.00 37.45 -4.57
C ASN A 859 74.73 37.77 -3.27
N LEU A 860 74.04 37.55 -2.15
CA LEU A 860 74.50 37.85 -0.79
C LEU A 860 74.50 36.59 0.10
N ASP A 861 74.57 35.40 -0.49
CA ASP A 861 74.56 34.14 0.27
C ASP A 861 75.71 34.06 1.28
N SER A 862 75.49 33.34 2.40
CA SER A 862 76.54 33.00 3.37
C SER A 862 77.21 34.18 4.08
N ASN A 863 76.50 35.28 4.29
CA ASN A 863 76.97 36.45 5.04
C ASN A 863 76.39 36.50 6.46
N ASN A 864 76.54 37.63 7.15
CA ASN A 864 76.00 37.87 8.49
C ASN A 864 74.90 38.95 8.47
N LEU A 865 73.93 38.81 7.57
CA LEU A 865 72.77 39.70 7.49
C LEU A 865 71.66 39.23 8.44
N ASP A 866 71.17 40.13 9.29
CA ASP A 866 70.05 39.85 10.20
C ASP A 866 68.68 39.98 9.48
N SER A 867 67.61 39.60 10.19
CA SER A 867 66.24 39.65 9.67
C SER A 867 65.82 41.06 9.26
N LEU A 868 66.23 42.08 10.02
CA LEU A 868 65.91 43.48 9.72
C LEU A 868 66.57 43.96 8.43
N ALA A 869 67.86 43.64 8.21
CA ALA A 869 68.54 43.99 6.98
C ALA A 869 67.88 43.35 5.75
N VAL A 870 67.50 42.07 5.84
CA VAL A 870 66.80 41.38 4.74
C VAL A 870 65.42 41.99 4.46
N GLN A 871 64.65 42.33 5.50
CA GLN A 871 63.36 43.01 5.35
C GLN A 871 63.49 44.36 4.64
N LYS A 872 64.52 45.13 4.97
CA LYS A 872 64.77 46.44 4.35
C LYS A 872 65.22 46.31 2.90
N ILE A 873 66.08 45.34 2.58
CA ILE A 873 66.44 45.02 1.20
C ILE A 873 65.19 44.64 0.40
N ALA A 874 64.32 43.78 0.96
CA ALA A 874 63.10 43.37 0.28
C ALA A 874 62.14 44.54 0.03
N SER A 875 61.94 45.40 1.03
CA SER A 875 61.08 46.58 0.94
C SER A 875 61.60 47.60 -0.09
N ALA A 876 62.92 47.81 -0.10
CA ALA A 876 63.57 48.70 -1.06
C ALA A 876 63.37 48.26 -2.52
N ILE A 877 63.57 46.97 -2.80
CA ILE A 877 63.37 46.42 -4.15
C ILE A 877 61.88 46.49 -4.55
N ARG A 878 60.97 46.27 -3.59
CA ARG A 878 59.51 46.32 -3.82
C ARG A 878 59.04 47.72 -4.22
N GLU A 879 59.61 48.75 -3.61
CA GLU A 879 59.25 50.15 -3.86
C GLU A 879 59.90 50.71 -5.14
N ASN A 880 61.03 50.13 -5.55
CA ASN A 880 61.72 50.51 -6.78
C ASN A 880 61.07 49.90 -8.03
N LYS A 881 60.10 50.63 -8.61
CA LYS A 881 59.43 50.28 -9.88
C LYS A 881 60.37 50.18 -11.09
N GLY A 882 61.55 50.80 -11.03
CA GLY A 882 62.55 50.79 -12.09
C GLY A 882 63.58 49.68 -11.98
N SER A 883 63.50 48.84 -10.94
CA SER A 883 64.45 47.76 -10.70
C SER A 883 64.48 46.77 -11.86
N LYS A 884 65.69 46.41 -12.30
CA LYS A 884 65.94 45.38 -13.32
C LYS A 884 66.40 44.06 -12.71
N LEU A 885 66.22 43.89 -11.40
CA LEU A 885 66.71 42.72 -10.69
C LEU A 885 65.93 41.48 -11.14
N GLU A 886 66.66 40.50 -11.67
CA GLU A 886 66.16 39.22 -12.16
C GLU A 886 66.47 38.10 -11.18
N HIS A 887 67.65 38.13 -10.55
CA HIS A 887 68.11 37.13 -9.60
C HIS A 887 68.46 37.76 -8.26
N LEU A 888 67.84 37.28 -7.18
CA LEU A 888 68.13 37.69 -5.81
C LEU A 888 68.47 36.45 -4.97
N ARG A 889 69.61 36.45 -4.27
CA ARG A 889 70.02 35.36 -3.38
C ARG A 889 70.45 35.88 -2.01
N LEU A 890 69.86 35.31 -0.96
CA LEU A 890 69.93 35.75 0.43
C LEU A 890 70.03 34.55 1.41
N ALA A 891 70.38 33.36 0.93
CA ALA A 891 70.35 32.13 1.71
C ALA A 891 71.56 31.98 2.65
N GLN A 892 71.45 31.07 3.63
CA GLN A 892 72.54 30.60 4.50
C GLN A 892 73.25 31.69 5.34
N GLN A 893 72.53 32.66 5.90
CA GLN A 893 73.14 33.69 6.75
C GLN A 893 73.64 33.09 8.09
N LYS A 894 74.85 33.49 8.52
CA LYS A 894 75.59 32.94 9.68
C LYS A 894 74.91 33.21 11.03
N GLY A 895 74.34 34.40 11.21
CA GLY A 895 73.66 34.83 12.44
C GLY A 895 72.31 34.15 12.74
N GLN A 896 71.94 33.09 12.01
CA GLN A 896 70.65 32.42 12.16
C GLN A 896 70.69 31.07 12.86
N GLY A 897 71.86 30.46 13.09
CA GLY A 897 71.93 29.15 13.75
C GLY A 897 71.09 28.04 13.09
N GLY A 898 70.74 28.18 11.81
CA GLY A 898 69.84 27.27 11.08
C GLY A 898 68.34 27.51 11.29
N ILE A 899 67.92 28.66 11.81
CA ILE A 899 66.52 29.04 12.06
C ILE A 899 66.01 29.96 10.94
N SER A 900 64.72 29.86 10.57
CA SER A 900 64.06 30.76 9.62
C SER A 900 64.24 32.24 9.97
N PHE A 901 64.19 33.14 8.97
CA PHE A 901 64.16 34.60 9.18
C PHE A 901 62.94 35.14 9.94
N GLY A 902 62.01 34.27 10.34
CA GLY A 902 60.76 34.60 11.02
C GLY A 902 59.69 35.12 10.07
N ARG A 903 58.42 35.01 10.50
CA ARG A 903 57.25 35.42 9.70
C ARG A 903 57.32 36.84 9.14
N PRO A 904 57.74 37.88 9.89
CA PRO A 904 57.79 39.25 9.35
C PRO A 904 58.74 39.40 8.14
N THR A 905 59.84 38.63 8.12
CA THR A 905 60.78 38.65 6.99
C THR A 905 60.22 37.88 5.79
N GLU A 906 59.58 36.74 6.04
CA GLU A 906 58.91 35.95 5.00
C GLU A 906 57.76 36.73 4.35
N GLU A 907 56.98 37.47 5.14
CA GLU A 907 55.98 38.42 4.66
C GLU A 907 56.60 39.51 3.79
N ALA A 908 57.68 40.16 4.23
CA ALA A 908 58.34 41.20 3.45
C ALA A 908 58.82 40.69 2.07
N ILE A 909 59.37 39.46 2.04
CA ILE A 909 59.78 38.79 0.78
C ILE A 909 58.56 38.39 -0.06
N GLY A 910 57.49 37.88 0.56
CA GLY A 910 56.25 37.55 -0.12
C GLY A 910 55.61 38.75 -0.80
N LEU A 911 55.45 39.86 -0.07
CA LEU A 911 54.93 41.14 -0.57
C LEU A 911 55.82 41.76 -1.65
N LEU A 912 57.14 41.59 -1.56
CA LEU A 912 58.06 41.94 -2.65
C LEU A 912 57.72 41.16 -3.91
N MET A 913 57.63 39.82 -3.82
CA MET A 913 57.41 38.96 -4.98
C MET A 913 56.03 39.15 -5.61
N GLU A 914 55.01 39.46 -4.81
CA GLU A 914 53.67 39.74 -5.30
C GLU A 914 53.65 40.96 -6.25
N LYS A 915 54.32 42.05 -5.86
CA LYS A 915 54.39 43.30 -6.63
C LYS A 915 55.48 43.31 -7.71
N ASN A 916 56.57 42.57 -7.52
CA ASN A 916 57.69 42.56 -8.45
C ASN A 916 57.46 41.59 -9.61
N GLU A 917 57.66 42.07 -10.84
CA GLU A 917 57.48 41.28 -12.08
C GLU A 917 58.80 40.86 -12.75
N SER A 918 59.94 41.34 -12.24
CA SER A 918 61.27 41.16 -12.86
C SER A 918 62.04 39.96 -12.31
N ILE A 919 61.88 39.64 -11.02
CA ILE A 919 62.63 38.57 -10.35
C ILE A 919 62.10 37.22 -10.81
N ILE A 920 62.98 36.45 -11.46
CA ILE A 920 62.71 35.11 -11.99
C ILE A 920 63.41 34.00 -11.19
N LYS A 921 64.40 34.35 -10.36
CA LYS A 921 65.07 33.43 -9.43
C LYS A 921 65.26 34.08 -8.08
N LEU A 922 64.75 33.41 -7.04
CA LEU A 922 64.92 33.80 -5.65
C LEU A 922 65.62 32.68 -4.88
N GLY A 923 66.73 33.01 -4.22
CA GLY A 923 67.42 32.14 -3.26
C GLY A 923 67.08 32.57 -1.83
N PHE A 924 65.97 32.07 -1.29
CA PHE A 924 65.50 32.36 0.06
C PHE A 924 64.76 31.14 0.61
N GLU A 925 65.02 30.78 1.87
CA GLU A 925 64.37 29.65 2.54
C GLU A 925 63.14 30.13 3.31
N CYS A 926 61.94 29.77 2.83
CA CYS A 926 60.66 30.17 3.41
C CYS A 926 60.02 28.99 4.15
N ASN A 927 59.76 29.14 5.46
CA ASN A 927 59.15 28.08 6.28
C ASN A 927 57.62 28.18 6.37
N ASP A 928 57.02 29.37 6.29
CA ASP A 928 55.57 29.52 6.26
C ASP A 928 54.97 29.08 4.91
N ALA A 929 53.93 28.25 4.97
CA ALA A 929 53.28 27.69 3.79
C ALA A 929 52.52 28.74 2.98
N HIS A 930 51.96 29.75 3.63
CA HIS A 930 51.22 30.82 2.95
C HIS A 930 52.16 31.63 2.05
N TRP A 931 53.25 32.14 2.62
CA TRP A 931 54.23 32.95 1.90
C TRP A 931 54.99 32.17 0.83
N ARG A 932 55.32 30.90 1.10
CA ARG A 932 55.92 30.02 0.08
C ARG A 932 55.04 29.89 -1.16
N ASN A 933 53.74 29.66 -0.98
CA ASN A 933 52.78 29.57 -2.09
C ASN A 933 52.68 30.87 -2.89
N ILE A 934 52.72 32.03 -2.23
CA ILE A 934 52.71 33.34 -2.90
C ILE A 934 53.98 33.54 -3.72
N ILE A 935 55.14 33.26 -3.14
CA ILE A 935 56.45 33.35 -3.79
C ILE A 935 56.51 32.43 -5.02
N ASP A 936 56.08 31.18 -4.89
CA ASP A 936 56.10 30.21 -6.00
C ASP A 936 55.19 30.64 -7.15
N ARG A 937 53.98 31.16 -6.85
CA ARG A 937 53.06 31.69 -7.86
C ARG A 937 53.65 32.91 -8.57
N ALA A 938 54.26 33.83 -7.82
CA ALA A 938 54.93 35.00 -8.37
C ALA A 938 56.11 34.62 -9.27
N LEU A 939 56.95 33.66 -8.86
CA LEU A 939 58.06 33.16 -9.67
C LEU A 939 57.58 32.49 -10.96
N LEU A 940 56.50 31.71 -10.92
CA LEU A 940 55.88 31.11 -12.09
C LEU A 940 55.34 32.18 -13.05
N ARG A 941 54.64 33.19 -12.53
CA ARG A 941 54.15 34.35 -13.29
C ARG A 941 55.29 35.09 -13.98
N ASN A 942 56.34 35.42 -13.24
CA ASN A 942 57.47 36.21 -13.75
C ASN A 942 58.29 35.41 -14.78
N ASN A 943 58.51 34.11 -14.56
CA ASN A 943 59.15 33.23 -15.55
C ASN A 943 58.32 33.11 -16.83
N ASP A 944 56.99 33.07 -16.74
CA ASP A 944 56.11 33.10 -17.91
C ASP A 944 56.17 34.45 -18.66
N PHE A 945 56.18 35.58 -17.94
CA PHE A 945 56.39 36.89 -18.55
C PHE A 945 57.74 36.98 -19.27
N ALA A 946 58.82 36.50 -18.66
CA ALA A 946 60.14 36.45 -19.28
C ALA A 946 60.18 35.51 -20.51
N ARG A 947 59.44 34.40 -20.48
CA ARG A 947 59.27 33.49 -21.63
C ARG A 947 58.52 34.17 -22.78
N LYS A 948 57.39 34.82 -22.48
CA LYS A 948 56.60 35.59 -23.45
C LYS A 948 57.42 36.70 -24.08
N LYS A 949 58.18 37.46 -23.29
CA LYS A 949 59.08 38.51 -23.76
C LYS A 949 60.16 37.97 -24.71
N ARG A 950 60.73 36.80 -24.42
CA ARG A 950 61.70 36.11 -25.31
C ARG A 950 61.10 35.62 -26.62
N ARG A 951 59.87 35.06 -26.58
CA ARG A 951 59.12 34.67 -27.80
C ARG A 951 58.78 35.89 -28.66
N ARG A 952 58.47 37.01 -28.01
CA ARG A 952 58.11 38.27 -28.68
C ARG A 952 59.33 38.98 -29.28
N SER A 953 60.51 38.85 -28.67
CA SER A 953 61.77 39.42 -29.18
C SER A 953 62.41 38.62 -30.32
N THR A 954 61.88 37.42 -30.66
CA THR A 954 62.33 36.64 -31.83
C THR A 954 61.59 37.03 -33.11
N LEU A 955 60.54 37.87 -33.01
CA LEU A 955 59.82 38.46 -34.13
C LEU A 955 60.32 39.90 -34.30
N SER A 956 60.68 40.26 -35.54
CA SER A 956 61.14 41.60 -35.91
C SER A 956 60.13 42.68 -35.50
N PRO A 957 60.61 43.89 -35.14
CA PRO A 957 59.79 44.93 -34.53
C PRO A 957 58.91 45.61 -35.58
N GLU A 958 57.72 45.07 -35.80
CA GLU A 958 56.60 45.86 -36.34
C GLU A 958 55.80 46.42 -35.17
N GLU A 959 55.52 47.72 -35.26
CA GLU A 959 54.98 48.61 -34.24
C GLU A 959 53.71 48.07 -33.58
N GLU A 960 53.73 47.91 -32.26
CA GLU A 960 52.58 47.40 -31.50
C GLU A 960 51.65 48.57 -31.12
N VAL A 961 50.56 48.74 -31.88
CA VAL A 961 49.47 49.67 -31.56
C VAL A 961 48.67 49.09 -30.38
N VAL A 962 48.57 49.85 -29.28
CA VAL A 962 47.84 49.46 -28.07
C VAL A 962 46.33 49.36 -28.38
N PRO A 963 45.65 48.25 -28.02
CA PRO A 963 44.24 48.06 -28.32
C PRO A 963 43.32 48.95 -27.47
N GLU A 964 42.34 49.61 -28.10
CA GLU A 964 41.27 50.36 -27.44
C GLU A 964 40.08 49.43 -27.13
N GLU A 965 39.65 49.37 -25.87
CA GLU A 965 38.58 48.45 -25.45
C GLU A 965 37.18 49.02 -25.74
N LYS A 966 36.31 48.21 -26.35
CA LYS A 966 34.91 48.55 -26.65
C LYS A 966 33.97 47.42 -26.24
N ALA A 967 32.71 47.73 -25.97
CA ALA A 967 31.70 46.72 -25.66
C ALA A 967 31.13 46.12 -26.96
N LEU A 968 30.87 44.81 -27.01
CA LEU A 968 30.38 44.09 -28.19
C LEU A 968 28.86 43.82 -28.12
N SER A 969 28.09 44.20 -29.14
CA SER A 969 26.64 43.90 -29.22
C SER A 969 26.26 43.03 -30.43
N ARG A 970 26.81 43.30 -31.62
CA ARG A 970 26.49 42.62 -32.88
C ARG A 970 27.75 42.40 -33.72
N LEU A 971 27.81 41.26 -34.40
CA LEU A 971 28.86 40.89 -35.35
C LEU A 971 28.23 40.48 -36.68
N VAL A 972 28.74 41.02 -37.78
CA VAL A 972 28.35 40.68 -39.15
C VAL A 972 29.59 40.26 -39.93
N LEU A 973 29.61 39.02 -40.41
CA LEU A 973 30.67 38.56 -41.31
C LEU A 973 30.43 39.12 -42.72
N GLN A 974 31.35 39.95 -43.24
CA GLN A 974 31.18 40.59 -44.56
C GLN A 974 31.83 39.80 -45.68
N GLN A 975 33.10 39.45 -45.55
CA GLN A 975 33.87 38.83 -46.62
C GLN A 975 34.12 37.33 -46.34
N PRO A 976 33.68 36.40 -47.20
CA PRO A 976 33.94 34.98 -47.01
C PRO A 976 35.42 34.61 -47.25
N PRO A 977 35.89 33.48 -46.70
CA PRO A 977 37.22 32.96 -46.96
C PRO A 977 37.40 32.55 -48.42
N SER A 978 38.64 32.52 -48.89
CA SER A 978 39.00 31.97 -50.21
C SER A 978 39.06 30.43 -50.22
N VAL A 979 38.90 29.80 -49.06
CA VAL A 979 38.91 28.35 -48.86
C VAL A 979 37.52 27.78 -49.15
N SER A 980 37.44 26.55 -49.67
CA SER A 980 36.15 25.90 -49.95
C SER A 980 35.36 25.59 -48.67
N VAL A 981 34.03 25.56 -48.76
CA VAL A 981 33.16 25.23 -47.61
C VAL A 981 33.47 23.85 -47.04
N SER A 982 33.65 22.86 -47.92
CA SER A 982 33.86 21.47 -47.52
C SER A 982 35.18 21.28 -46.77
N GLU A 983 36.20 22.11 -47.03
CA GLU A 983 37.46 22.11 -46.29
C GLU A 983 37.32 22.72 -44.88
N VAL A 984 36.48 23.74 -44.71
CA VAL A 984 36.21 24.36 -43.40
C VAL A 984 35.30 23.50 -42.53
N PHE A 985 34.23 22.94 -43.11
CA PHE A 985 33.23 22.15 -42.37
C PHE A 985 33.49 20.64 -42.39
N ASN A 986 34.46 20.17 -43.19
CA ASN A 986 34.88 18.78 -43.28
C ASN A 986 33.67 17.82 -43.45
N GLU A 987 32.85 18.12 -44.46
CA GLU A 987 31.51 17.55 -44.63
C GLU A 987 31.50 16.02 -44.78
N ASP A 988 32.58 15.43 -45.34
CA ASP A 988 32.75 13.98 -45.47
C ASP A 988 32.81 13.23 -44.13
N ALA A 989 33.30 13.90 -43.08
CA ALA A 989 33.40 13.33 -41.73
C ALA A 989 32.18 13.64 -40.85
N HIS A 990 31.44 14.71 -41.15
CA HIS A 990 30.38 15.24 -40.29
C HIS A 990 29.15 15.72 -41.11
N PRO A 991 28.27 14.79 -41.53
CA PRO A 991 27.14 15.10 -42.42
C PRO A 991 26.11 16.06 -41.81
N ASN A 992 26.07 16.20 -40.48
CA ASN A 992 25.14 17.10 -39.79
C ASN A 992 25.51 18.60 -39.95
N ASN A 993 26.75 18.92 -40.39
CA ASN A 993 27.19 20.30 -40.62
C ASN A 993 26.43 20.96 -41.78
N VAL A 994 25.97 20.16 -42.74
CA VAL A 994 25.18 20.62 -43.91
C VAL A 994 23.86 21.25 -43.47
N VAL A 995 23.22 20.73 -42.41
CA VAL A 995 21.95 21.24 -41.90
C VAL A 995 22.12 22.63 -41.26
N PHE A 996 23.20 22.80 -40.49
CA PHE A 996 23.56 24.11 -39.91
C PHE A 996 23.87 25.13 -41.01
N ARG A 997 24.70 24.77 -41.98
CA ARG A 997 25.04 25.62 -43.13
C ARG A 997 23.81 26.04 -43.93
N SER A 998 22.90 25.10 -44.20
CA SER A 998 21.64 25.35 -44.92
C SER A 998 20.73 26.31 -44.16
N PHE A 999 20.71 26.22 -42.82
CA PHE A 999 19.98 27.19 -42.00
C PHE A 999 20.61 28.59 -42.08
N VAL A 1000 21.92 28.70 -41.86
CA VAL A 1000 22.62 29.99 -41.79
C VAL A 1000 22.61 30.70 -43.15
N SER A 1001 22.76 29.97 -44.26
CA SER A 1001 22.64 30.55 -45.61
C SER A 1001 21.23 31.09 -45.90
N ASN A 1002 20.18 30.39 -45.47
CA ASN A 1002 18.79 30.82 -45.71
C ASN A 1002 18.32 31.93 -44.76
N GLN A 1003 18.73 31.89 -43.49
CA GLN A 1003 18.26 32.80 -42.44
C GLN A 1003 19.22 33.96 -42.17
N LYS A 1004 20.44 33.92 -42.74
CA LYS A 1004 21.52 34.92 -42.60
C LYS A 1004 21.91 35.24 -41.16
N ARG A 1005 21.66 34.30 -40.24
CA ARG A 1005 21.94 34.41 -38.80
C ARG A 1005 22.19 33.03 -38.20
N LEU A 1006 22.83 33.00 -37.04
CA LEU A 1006 22.97 31.76 -36.28
C LEU A 1006 21.62 31.26 -35.72
N PRO A 1007 21.37 29.94 -35.74
CA PRO A 1007 20.16 29.35 -35.16
C PRO A 1007 20.24 29.26 -33.64
N THR A 1008 19.08 29.36 -32.98
CA THR A 1008 18.91 28.77 -31.63
C THR A 1008 18.77 27.26 -31.70
N MET A 1009 18.96 26.54 -30.58
CA MET A 1009 18.82 25.08 -30.53
C MET A 1009 17.48 24.60 -31.12
N SER A 1010 16.37 25.21 -30.72
CA SER A 1010 15.03 24.86 -31.20
C SER A 1010 14.85 25.18 -32.69
N GLN A 1011 15.45 26.27 -33.19
CA GLN A 1011 15.35 26.65 -34.60
C GLN A 1011 16.09 25.67 -35.51
N LEU A 1012 17.32 25.27 -35.14
CA LEU A 1012 18.08 24.30 -35.93
C LEU A 1012 17.42 22.93 -35.92
N GLN A 1013 16.89 22.49 -34.78
CA GLN A 1013 16.22 21.21 -34.65
C GLN A 1013 14.92 21.14 -35.48
N ASN A 1014 14.11 22.21 -35.46
CA ASN A 1014 12.91 22.30 -36.29
C ASN A 1014 13.24 22.36 -37.78
N TYR A 1015 14.30 23.10 -38.15
CA TYR A 1015 14.76 23.18 -39.53
C TYR A 1015 15.24 21.82 -40.06
N ALA A 1016 16.02 21.08 -39.27
CA ALA A 1016 16.46 19.72 -39.59
C ALA A 1016 15.27 18.78 -39.84
N ARG A 1017 14.28 18.82 -38.93
CA ARG A 1017 13.07 17.99 -39.03
C ARG A 1017 12.29 18.28 -40.31
N ASN A 1018 12.19 19.56 -40.69
CA ASN A 1018 11.51 19.99 -41.91
C ASN A 1018 12.30 19.67 -43.19
N SER A 1019 13.64 19.58 -43.10
CA SER A 1019 14.52 19.18 -44.22
C SER A 1019 14.70 17.66 -44.35
N GLY A 1020 13.95 16.85 -43.58
CA GLY A 1020 13.99 15.39 -43.65
C GLY A 1020 15.16 14.73 -42.88
N THR A 1021 15.86 15.48 -42.02
CA THR A 1021 17.00 14.99 -41.22
C THR A 1021 16.68 15.06 -39.73
N SER A 1022 16.94 13.99 -38.97
CA SER A 1022 16.67 13.98 -37.51
C SER A 1022 17.93 14.29 -36.72
N LEU A 1023 17.97 15.45 -36.06
CA LEU A 1023 19.02 15.82 -35.10
C LEU A 1023 18.53 15.57 -33.66
N LYS A 1024 19.32 14.80 -32.90
CA LYS A 1024 19.07 14.58 -31.46
C LYS A 1024 19.30 15.87 -30.69
N TYR A 1025 18.46 16.17 -29.71
CA TYR A 1025 18.55 17.39 -28.89
C TYR A 1025 19.95 17.57 -28.26
N SER A 1026 20.53 16.47 -27.76
CA SER A 1026 21.87 16.46 -27.15
C SER A 1026 23.02 16.79 -28.12
N THR A 1027 22.81 16.63 -29.43
CA THR A 1027 23.83 16.90 -30.45
C THR A 1027 23.76 18.32 -31.00
N VAL A 1028 22.66 19.05 -30.77
CA VAL A 1028 22.42 20.36 -31.39
C VAL A 1028 23.32 21.47 -30.81
N ALA A 1029 23.42 21.58 -29.48
CA ALA A 1029 24.26 22.61 -28.85
C ALA A 1029 25.76 22.47 -29.15
N PRO A 1030 26.36 21.26 -29.05
CA PRO A 1030 27.76 21.06 -29.47
C PRO A 1030 27.98 21.38 -30.95
N LEU A 1031 27.05 21.00 -31.82
CA LEU A 1031 27.11 21.26 -33.26
C LEU A 1031 27.09 22.76 -33.58
N ILE A 1032 26.19 23.54 -32.95
CA ILE A 1032 26.12 24.99 -33.12
C ILE A 1032 27.43 25.65 -32.68
N LYS A 1033 27.96 25.25 -31.51
CA LYS A 1033 29.21 25.79 -30.99
C LYS A 1033 30.38 25.50 -31.91
N GLU A 1034 30.53 24.25 -32.33
CA GLU A 1034 31.60 23.81 -33.24
C GLU A 1034 31.53 24.52 -34.60
N CYS A 1035 30.35 24.57 -35.23
CA CYS A 1035 30.17 25.22 -36.52
C CYS A 1035 30.36 26.74 -36.45
N ARG A 1036 29.97 27.37 -35.33
CA ARG A 1036 30.21 28.80 -35.08
C ARG A 1036 31.68 29.10 -34.92
N SER A 1037 32.43 28.29 -34.18
CA SER A 1037 33.89 28.43 -34.08
C SER A 1037 34.56 28.35 -35.45
N ARG A 1038 34.17 27.36 -36.27
CA ARG A 1038 34.68 27.21 -37.64
C ARG A 1038 34.35 28.41 -38.54
N LEU A 1039 33.15 29.00 -38.41
CA LEU A 1039 32.81 30.24 -39.12
C LEU A 1039 33.73 31.41 -38.74
N LEU A 1040 33.98 31.58 -37.44
CA LEU A 1040 34.84 32.65 -36.93
C LEU A 1040 36.31 32.44 -37.29
N ASP A 1041 36.80 31.20 -37.19
CA ASP A 1041 38.16 30.83 -37.62
C ASP A 1041 38.37 31.12 -39.12
N ALA A 1042 37.35 30.82 -39.93
CA ALA A 1042 37.37 31.13 -41.36
C ALA A 1042 37.24 32.64 -41.66
N ALA A 1043 36.69 33.42 -40.74
CA ALA A 1043 36.59 34.87 -40.83
C ALA A 1043 37.86 35.59 -40.33
N VAL A 1044 38.86 34.88 -39.78
CA VAL A 1044 40.13 35.50 -39.38
C VAL A 1044 40.87 36.06 -40.59
N ASN A 1045 41.36 37.29 -40.47
CA ASN A 1045 41.92 38.14 -41.54
C ASN A 1045 40.92 38.48 -42.66
N LYS A 1046 39.62 38.52 -42.34
CA LYS A 1046 38.56 38.98 -43.24
C LYS A 1046 37.81 40.15 -42.62
N GLU A 1047 37.23 40.96 -43.49
CA GLU A 1047 36.44 42.11 -43.09
C GLU A 1047 35.16 41.66 -42.37
N VAL A 1048 34.92 42.26 -41.19
CA VAL A 1048 33.72 42.10 -40.38
C VAL A 1048 33.19 43.48 -39.97
N ILE A 1049 31.88 43.56 -39.73
CA ILE A 1049 31.26 44.74 -39.12
C ILE A 1049 30.85 44.38 -37.70
N VAL A 1050 31.30 45.19 -36.75
CA VAL A 1050 30.98 45.02 -35.33
C VAL A 1050 30.33 46.26 -34.78
N ALA A 1051 29.19 46.07 -34.11
CA ALA A 1051 28.48 47.13 -33.42
C ALA A 1051 28.77 47.10 -31.91
N ASP A 1052 28.88 48.27 -31.30
CA ASP A 1052 28.97 48.42 -29.85
C ASP A 1052 27.58 48.45 -29.19
N ILE A 1053 27.53 48.60 -27.86
CA ILE A 1053 26.26 48.68 -27.11
C ILE A 1053 25.38 49.89 -27.48
N PHE A 1054 25.92 50.87 -28.20
CA PHE A 1054 25.19 52.01 -28.73
C PHE A 1054 24.74 51.79 -30.19
N GLU A 1055 24.87 50.56 -30.69
CA GLU A 1055 24.56 50.16 -32.07
C GLU A 1055 25.37 50.90 -33.15
N VAL A 1056 26.58 51.38 -32.79
CA VAL A 1056 27.48 52.04 -33.74
C VAL A 1056 28.33 51.01 -34.48
N ASP A 1057 28.09 50.86 -35.78
CA ASP A 1057 28.82 49.94 -36.65
C ASP A 1057 30.27 50.41 -36.90
N SER A 1058 31.22 49.50 -36.68
CA SER A 1058 32.65 49.67 -36.97
C SER A 1058 33.12 48.53 -37.88
N ALA A 1059 33.64 48.88 -39.06
CA ALA A 1059 34.22 47.91 -39.98
C ALA A 1059 35.71 47.68 -39.67
N GLY A 1060 36.16 46.44 -39.81
CA GLY A 1060 37.59 46.10 -39.71
C GLY A 1060 37.87 44.62 -39.90
N ASP A 1061 39.15 44.27 -39.96
CA ASP A 1061 39.60 42.89 -40.13
C ASP A 1061 39.61 42.17 -38.78
N LEU A 1062 38.93 41.02 -38.69
CA LEU A 1062 38.97 40.17 -37.51
C LEU A 1062 40.35 39.50 -37.41
N ARG A 1063 41.20 39.86 -36.45
CA ARG A 1063 42.52 39.25 -36.28
C ARG A 1063 42.53 38.10 -35.31
N ASN A 1064 41.71 38.16 -34.27
CA ASN A 1064 41.62 37.12 -33.27
C ASN A 1064 40.25 37.15 -32.61
N TRP A 1065 39.81 36.00 -32.10
CA TRP A 1065 38.58 35.89 -31.34
C TRP A 1065 38.73 34.86 -30.23
N SER A 1066 37.98 35.02 -29.14
CA SER A 1066 37.91 34.03 -28.07
C SER A 1066 36.53 34.01 -27.42
N GLU A 1067 36.07 32.83 -27.05
CA GLU A 1067 34.83 32.61 -26.31
C GLU A 1067 35.08 31.67 -25.12
N ASN A 1068 35.06 32.19 -23.90
CA ASN A 1068 35.26 31.41 -22.66
C ASN A 1068 34.08 31.65 -21.71
N ASN A 1069 33.30 30.59 -21.41
CA ASN A 1069 32.15 30.65 -20.49
C ASN A 1069 31.16 31.80 -20.78
N GLY A 1070 30.88 32.08 -22.06
CA GLY A 1070 29.98 33.17 -22.45
C GLY A 1070 30.64 34.56 -22.49
N ASN A 1071 31.92 34.68 -22.14
CA ASN A 1071 32.71 35.89 -22.36
C ASN A 1071 33.31 35.85 -23.77
N TRP A 1072 32.92 36.82 -24.58
CA TRP A 1072 33.38 37.03 -25.94
C TRP A 1072 34.42 38.14 -25.96
N ALA A 1073 35.50 37.92 -26.69
CA ALA A 1073 36.46 38.96 -27.05
C ALA A 1073 36.82 38.85 -28.54
N LEU A 1074 36.69 39.95 -29.28
CA LEU A 1074 37.08 40.08 -30.68
C LEU A 1074 38.16 41.16 -30.81
N ASP A 1075 39.23 40.84 -31.52
CA ASP A 1075 40.32 41.77 -31.83
C ASP A 1075 40.18 42.21 -33.30
N ILE A 1076 39.83 43.48 -33.50
CA ILE A 1076 39.46 44.02 -34.81
C ILE A 1076 40.40 45.13 -35.17
N TRP A 1077 40.97 45.02 -36.38
CA TRP A 1077 41.86 46.02 -36.93
C TRP A 1077 41.07 46.87 -37.91
N SER A 1078 40.81 48.10 -37.52
CA SER A 1078 40.13 49.07 -38.36
C SER A 1078 41.00 49.49 -39.56
N PRO A 1079 40.39 49.91 -40.69
CA PRO A 1079 41.12 50.40 -41.84
C PRO A 1079 42.01 51.61 -41.55
N ASP A 1080 41.73 52.39 -40.50
CA ASP A 1080 42.54 53.52 -40.03
C ASP A 1080 43.74 53.09 -39.16
N GLY A 1081 44.05 51.80 -39.09
CA GLY A 1081 45.23 51.26 -38.41
C GLY A 1081 45.09 51.18 -36.89
N LYS A 1082 43.90 51.44 -36.35
CA LYS A 1082 43.62 51.27 -34.92
C LYS A 1082 43.17 49.85 -34.62
N ARG A 1083 43.58 49.39 -33.45
CA ARG A 1083 43.23 48.08 -32.92
C ARG A 1083 42.14 48.24 -31.86
N TYR A 1084 41.02 47.55 -32.05
CA TYR A 1084 39.89 47.56 -31.13
C TYR A 1084 39.70 46.19 -30.50
N ALA A 1085 39.62 46.15 -29.17
CA ALA A 1085 39.30 44.94 -28.42
C ALA A 1085 37.84 44.99 -27.95
N TYR A 1086 36.95 44.34 -28.70
CA TYR A 1086 35.53 44.28 -28.42
C TYR A 1086 35.22 43.15 -27.43
N LYS A 1087 34.62 43.44 -26.28
CA LYS A 1087 34.30 42.46 -25.23
C LYS A 1087 32.83 42.46 -24.82
N THR A 1088 32.27 41.30 -24.50
CA THR A 1088 30.92 41.17 -23.91
C THR A 1088 30.79 39.86 -23.12
N ASN A 1089 29.87 39.81 -22.17
CA ASN A 1089 29.51 38.61 -21.39
C ASN A 1089 28.16 38.00 -21.83
N LYS A 1090 27.59 38.49 -22.94
CA LYS A 1090 26.37 37.97 -23.58
C LYS A 1090 26.67 37.57 -25.01
N GLU A 1091 25.99 36.56 -25.53
CA GLU A 1091 26.15 36.17 -26.93
C GLU A 1091 25.74 37.33 -27.86
N PRO A 1092 26.66 37.83 -28.71
CA PRO A 1092 26.35 38.93 -29.61
C PRO A 1092 25.42 38.46 -30.74
N ALA A 1093 24.63 39.38 -31.29
CA ALA A 1093 23.84 39.07 -32.47
C ALA A 1093 24.78 38.73 -33.65
N PHE A 1094 24.76 37.48 -34.11
CA PHE A 1094 25.66 37.00 -35.15
C PHE A 1094 24.93 36.88 -36.49
N LEU A 1095 25.37 37.67 -37.47
CA LEU A 1095 24.81 37.74 -38.81
C LEU A 1095 25.87 37.43 -39.87
N VAL A 1096 25.42 37.01 -41.05
CA VAL A 1096 26.29 36.79 -42.21
C VAL A 1096 25.80 37.62 -43.39
N SER A 1097 26.73 38.14 -44.19
CA SER A 1097 26.41 38.87 -45.42
C SER A 1097 25.83 37.97 -46.51
N ASP A 1098 25.29 38.58 -47.56
CA ASP A 1098 24.82 37.86 -48.75
C ASP A 1098 25.94 37.06 -49.43
N ALA A 1099 27.18 37.56 -49.38
CA ALA A 1099 28.35 36.87 -49.90
C ALA A 1099 28.70 35.62 -49.07
N TRP A 1100 28.63 35.71 -47.74
CA TRP A 1100 28.79 34.55 -46.86
C TRP A 1100 27.65 33.54 -47.03
N ALA A 1101 26.41 34.00 -47.18
CA ALA A 1101 25.27 33.13 -47.42
C ALA A 1101 25.40 32.36 -48.75
N ALA A 1102 25.87 33.02 -49.81
CA ALA A 1102 26.14 32.39 -51.10
C ALA A 1102 27.32 31.41 -51.02
N TRP A 1103 28.43 31.78 -50.36
CA TRP A 1103 29.54 30.87 -50.12
C TRP A 1103 29.08 29.63 -49.35
N LEU A 1104 28.28 29.80 -48.30
CA LEU A 1104 27.65 28.72 -47.55
C LEU A 1104 26.63 27.90 -48.40
N GLN A 1105 26.29 28.26 -49.64
CA GLN A 1105 25.48 27.42 -50.53
C GLN A 1105 26.33 26.64 -51.54
N ASP A 1106 27.52 27.14 -51.89
CA ASP A 1106 28.39 26.67 -52.98
C ASP A 1106 29.04 25.27 -52.79
N GLY A 1107 28.60 24.51 -51.78
CA GLY A 1107 28.97 23.11 -51.54
C GLY A 1107 27.78 22.15 -51.45
N ALA A 1108 26.59 22.54 -51.93
CA ALA A 1108 25.40 21.67 -51.98
C ALA A 1108 25.15 21.12 -53.40
#